data_AF-A0A7N6ASE4-F1
#
_entry.id   AF-A0A7N6ASE4-F1
#
_cell.length_a   1.000
_cell.length_b   1.000
_cell.length_c   1.000
_cell.angle_alpha   90.00
_cell.angle_beta   90.00
_cell.angle_gamma   90.00
#
_symmetry.space_group_name_H-M   'P 1'
#
loop_
_entity.id
_entity.type
_entity.pdbx_description
1 polymer ?
#
loop_
_entity_poly.entity_id
_entity_poly.type
_entity_poly.pdbx_seq_one_letter_code
_entity_poly.pdbx_strand_id
1 'polypeptide(L)'
;IMRFSSAIVVCFVLGISVQDGWSHPIKSTFVTFPGDIIKNKTDSELAESYLKKFGYLNTEQRSGFQSMVSTGKALKRMQRQMGLEETGELDKATLEAMKQPRCGVPDVANYQTFDGDLKWDHNDITYRIVNYSPDMESSLIDDAFARAFNVWSQVTPLTFTRLFDGTADIMISFGKADHGDPYPFDGKDGLLAHAYPPGEGVQGDAHFDDDEFWTLGKGPVVKTRYGNANGALCHFPFTFEGRSYTTCTTEGRTDNLPWCGTTADYDKDKEYGFCPSELLYTFGGNADGAECVFPFTFLGEEYDSCTTEGRSDGYRWCATTSNFDKDKKFGFCPTRDTAVIGGNSEGEPCHFPFVFLGKKYSSCTSEGRGDGKLWCGTTDNYDDDKKWGFCPDKGYSLFLVAAHEFGHALGLDHSNIRDALMYPMYSYVEKFPLHKDDIEGIQYLYGKRNHANLHQNPRTTTTPFPDDKSEATKPTTTTTTSPVDPTKDACKLGSFDTITVIEGELHFFKDGHYWKISSRNGESVMGPFSISERWPALPAVIDSAFEDLQTKKMYFFSGARFWVYTGKNVLGPRSIEKLGLPNTIQKVEGALQRGKGKVLLFSGENFWRLDVKAQKIDAGYPRYTDVVFGGVPNDAHDVFQYKGHMYFCRERFYWRMNSRRQVDRVGYVKYDLLKCSDSSSSLY
;
A
#
# COMPACT_ATOMS: atom_id res chain seq x y z
N ILE A 1 -47.91 -16.37 40.88
CA ILE A 1 -48.46 -16.05 42.23
C ILE A 1 -47.47 -16.58 43.27
N MET A 2 -47.22 -15.79 44.33
CA MET A 2 -46.44 -16.03 45.58
C MET A 2 -45.66 -17.37 45.74
N ARG A 3 -44.32 -17.34 45.87
CA ARG A 3 -43.50 -17.18 47.11
C ARG A 3 -43.52 -18.39 48.07
N PHE A 4 -42.36 -18.93 48.47
CA PHE A 4 -41.72 -18.67 49.78
C PHE A 4 -40.40 -19.47 50.03
N SER A 5 -39.43 -18.79 50.66
CA SER A 5 -38.31 -19.19 51.54
C SER A 5 -37.53 -20.53 51.45
N SER A 6 -36.22 -20.36 51.24
CA SER A 6 -35.08 -20.68 52.16
C SER A 6 -35.07 -21.92 53.08
N ALA A 7 -33.99 -22.72 52.96
CA ALA A 7 -33.31 -23.45 54.04
C ALA A 7 -31.79 -23.50 53.71
N ILE A 8 -30.92 -22.75 54.40
CA ILE A 8 -30.20 -23.12 55.63
C ILE A 8 -29.28 -24.35 55.45
N VAL A 9 -27.96 -24.11 55.33
CA VAL A 9 -26.91 -25.05 55.76
C VAL A 9 -25.76 -24.27 56.43
N VAL A 10 -25.73 -24.35 57.76
CA VAL A 10 -24.56 -24.37 58.67
C VAL A 10 -23.51 -23.26 58.57
N CYS A 11 -23.44 -22.43 59.62
CA CYS A 11 -22.24 -21.68 59.97
C CYS A 11 -21.15 -22.60 60.55
N PHE A 12 -19.90 -22.41 60.13
CA PHE A 12 -18.75 -22.62 60.99
C PHE A 12 -17.85 -21.38 60.91
N VAL A 13 -17.53 -20.82 62.08
CA VAL A 13 -16.69 -19.63 62.22
C VAL A 13 -15.31 -20.08 62.67
N LEU A 14 -14.26 -19.62 61.97
CA LEU A 14 -12.96 -19.13 62.49
C LEU A 14 -11.91 -19.21 61.37
N GLY A 15 -11.27 -18.09 61.05
CA GLY A 15 -10.20 -18.04 60.04
C GLY A 15 -10.16 -16.77 59.20
N ILE A 16 -10.21 -15.57 59.81
CA ILE A 16 -9.96 -14.33 59.06
C ILE A 16 -8.46 -14.16 58.88
N SER A 17 -7.91 -14.75 57.82
CA SER A 17 -6.64 -14.33 57.24
C SER A 17 -6.92 -13.22 56.23
N VAL A 18 -6.65 -11.97 56.63
CA VAL A 18 -6.72 -10.82 55.72
C VAL A 18 -5.53 -10.91 54.76
N GLN A 19 -5.77 -11.45 53.57
CA GLN A 19 -4.96 -11.09 52.41
C GLN A 19 -5.62 -9.89 51.75
N ASP A 20 -5.14 -8.70 52.10
CA ASP A 20 -5.37 -7.48 51.31
C ASP A 20 -4.66 -7.64 49.96
N GLY A 21 -5.31 -8.39 49.06
CA GLY A 21 -5.00 -8.43 47.65
C GLY A 21 -5.37 -7.11 46.99
N TRP A 22 -4.69 -6.03 47.37
CA TRP A 22 -4.71 -4.78 46.62
C TRP A 22 -4.04 -5.03 45.27
N SER A 23 -4.83 -5.50 44.30
CA SER A 23 -4.55 -5.30 42.89
C SER A 23 -4.58 -3.80 42.63
N HIS A 24 -3.46 -3.13 42.91
CA HIS A 24 -3.26 -1.74 42.54
C HIS A 24 -3.61 -1.60 41.05
N PRO A 25 -4.49 -0.67 40.66
CA PRO A 25 -4.68 -0.40 39.25
C PRO A 25 -3.32 0.06 38.72
N ILE A 26 -2.81 -0.64 37.70
CA ILE A 26 -1.61 -0.22 36.97
C ILE A 26 -1.97 1.12 36.34
N LYS A 27 -1.59 2.21 37.00
CA LYS A 27 -1.66 3.55 36.42
C LYS A 27 -0.65 3.58 35.29
N SER A 28 -1.13 3.34 34.06
CA SER A 28 -0.35 3.65 32.87
C SER A 28 -0.13 5.16 32.84
N THR A 29 1.07 5.58 33.23
CA THR A 29 1.50 6.98 33.18
C THR A 29 1.99 7.27 31.78
N PHE A 30 1.15 7.92 30.98
CA PHE A 30 1.53 8.43 29.68
C PHE A 30 2.35 9.72 29.83
N VAL A 31 3.44 9.84 29.10
CA VAL A 31 4.36 10.97 29.11
C VAL A 31 4.53 11.48 27.68
N THR A 32 4.48 12.79 27.47
CA THR A 32 4.85 13.40 26.19
C THR A 32 6.36 13.54 26.14
N PHE A 33 7.01 12.87 25.19
CA PHE A 33 8.45 12.91 24.99
C PHE A 33 8.85 14.13 24.13
N PRO A 34 9.97 14.81 24.40
CA PRO A 34 10.41 15.93 23.57
C PRO A 34 10.88 15.46 22.19
N GLY A 35 10.48 16.18 21.13
CA GLY A 35 10.73 15.79 19.74
C GLY A 35 9.76 14.74 19.18
N ASP A 36 8.93 14.13 20.02
CA ASP A 36 7.97 13.11 19.61
C ASP A 36 6.80 13.74 18.84
N ILE A 37 6.62 13.37 17.57
CA ILE A 37 5.53 13.87 16.72
C ILE A 37 4.21 13.09 16.97
N ILE A 38 4.02 12.55 18.19
CA ILE A 38 2.68 12.21 18.70
C ILE A 38 1.88 13.52 18.84
N LYS A 39 1.29 13.95 17.74
CA LYS A 39 0.04 14.69 17.78
C LYS A 39 -0.92 13.76 18.54
N ASN A 40 -1.30 14.13 19.77
CA ASN A 40 -2.34 13.49 20.58
C ASN A 40 -3.72 13.65 19.89
N LYS A 41 -3.84 13.10 18.69
CA LYS A 41 -5.07 13.00 17.92
C LYS A 41 -5.94 11.98 18.61
N THR A 42 -7.19 12.33 18.83
CA THR A 42 -8.24 11.33 19.02
C THR A 42 -8.30 10.40 17.80
N ASP A 43 -8.77 9.17 17.99
CA ASP A 43 -8.95 8.22 16.88
C ASP A 43 -9.78 8.85 15.73
N SER A 44 -10.75 9.71 16.05
CA SER A 44 -11.54 10.49 15.08
C SER A 44 -10.71 11.50 14.26
N GLU A 45 -9.78 12.22 14.89
CA GLU A 45 -8.88 13.16 14.20
C GLU A 45 -7.83 12.44 13.37
N LEU A 46 -7.34 11.28 13.84
CA LEU A 46 -6.54 10.37 13.03
C LEU A 46 -7.31 10.00 11.77
N ALA A 47 -8.51 9.44 11.92
CA ALA A 47 -9.37 9.01 10.82
C ALA A 47 -9.70 10.14 9.84
N GLU A 48 -10.09 11.32 10.32
CA GLU A 48 -10.38 12.46 9.43
C GLU A 48 -9.14 12.93 8.67
N SER A 49 -7.97 12.98 9.33
CA SER A 49 -6.71 13.35 8.66
C SER A 49 -6.27 12.30 7.64
N TYR A 50 -6.41 11.02 7.96
CA TYR A 50 -6.11 9.87 7.10
C TYR A 50 -6.98 9.89 5.84
N LEU A 51 -8.31 9.98 6.02
CA LEU A 51 -9.26 9.98 4.91
C LEU A 51 -9.08 11.19 3.97
N LYS A 52 -8.60 12.33 4.48
CA LYS A 52 -8.20 13.47 3.63
C LYS A 52 -6.89 13.21 2.89
N LYS A 53 -5.83 12.76 3.59
CA LYS A 53 -4.49 12.54 3.02
C LYS A 53 -4.54 11.59 1.82
N PHE A 54 -5.31 10.50 1.93
CA PHE A 54 -5.42 9.47 0.88
C PHE A 54 -6.65 9.61 -0.05
N GLY A 55 -7.29 10.80 -0.10
CA GLY A 55 -8.31 11.13 -1.10
C GLY A 55 -9.72 10.55 -0.89
N TYR A 56 -10.01 9.93 0.25
CA TYR A 56 -11.34 9.42 0.58
C TYR A 56 -12.34 10.52 0.95
N LEU A 57 -11.87 11.67 1.44
CA LEU A 57 -12.67 12.80 1.92
C LEU A 57 -12.19 14.14 1.34
N ASN A 58 -13.08 14.87 0.65
CA ASN A 58 -12.76 16.18 0.07
C ASN A 58 -12.68 17.29 1.14
N THR A 59 -11.79 18.26 0.93
CA THR A 59 -11.46 19.34 1.87
C THR A 59 -12.43 20.52 1.89
N GLU A 60 -13.44 20.59 1.02
CA GLU A 60 -14.43 21.67 1.02
C GLU A 60 -15.34 21.62 2.27
N GLN A 61 -15.29 22.70 3.05
CA GLN A 61 -15.96 22.86 4.34
C GLN A 61 -17.46 22.51 4.31
N ARG A 62 -17.88 21.52 5.12
CA ARG A 62 -19.29 21.21 5.39
C ARG A 62 -19.51 20.96 6.88
N SER A 63 -20.24 21.86 7.54
CA SER A 63 -20.51 21.79 8.99
C SER A 63 -21.68 20.86 9.33
N GLY A 64 -21.58 20.17 10.48
CA GLY A 64 -22.70 19.46 11.12
C GLY A 64 -22.93 18.03 10.61
N PHE A 65 -24.18 17.55 10.74
CA PHE A 65 -24.58 16.15 10.50
C PHE A 65 -24.15 15.56 9.13
N GLN A 66 -23.94 16.42 8.13
CA GLN A 66 -23.42 16.02 6.82
C GLN A 66 -21.96 15.58 6.81
N SER A 67 -21.10 16.06 7.73
CA SER A 67 -19.72 15.55 7.82
C SER A 67 -19.68 14.13 8.37
N MET A 68 -20.50 13.82 9.38
CA MET A 68 -20.58 12.48 9.98
C MET A 68 -21.02 11.40 8.97
N VAL A 69 -22.02 11.72 8.12
CA VAL A 69 -22.44 10.84 7.01
C VAL A 69 -21.35 10.75 5.92
N SER A 70 -20.61 11.82 5.67
CA SER A 70 -19.47 11.82 4.74
C SER A 70 -18.32 10.94 5.24
N THR A 71 -18.04 10.94 6.55
CA THR A 71 -16.98 10.12 7.17
C THR A 71 -17.32 8.64 7.08
N GLY A 72 -18.54 8.22 7.41
CA GLY A 72 -18.92 6.79 7.33
C GLY A 72 -18.86 6.22 5.89
N LYS A 73 -19.14 7.05 4.88
CA LYS A 73 -18.98 6.66 3.46
C LYS A 73 -17.50 6.61 3.05
N ALA A 74 -16.69 7.57 3.49
CA ALA A 74 -15.25 7.58 3.26
C ALA A 74 -14.56 6.36 3.93
N LEU A 75 -14.98 6.01 5.15
CA LEU A 75 -14.53 4.79 5.85
C LEU A 75 -14.84 3.52 5.06
N LYS A 76 -16.04 3.34 4.49
CA LYS A 76 -16.34 2.14 3.67
C LYS A 76 -15.45 2.05 2.42
N ARG A 77 -15.18 3.17 1.75
CA ARG A 77 -14.27 3.20 0.58
C ARG A 77 -12.84 2.80 0.97
N MET A 78 -12.36 3.31 2.10
CA MET A 78 -11.06 2.96 2.68
C MET A 78 -11.00 1.49 3.11
N GLN A 79 -12.03 0.99 3.81
CA GLN A 79 -12.13 -0.40 4.24
C GLN A 79 -12.11 -1.35 3.04
N ARG A 80 -12.83 -1.02 1.96
CA ARG A 80 -12.81 -1.76 0.69
C ARG A 80 -11.39 -1.81 0.08
N GLN A 81 -10.67 -0.69 0.04
CA GLN A 81 -9.29 -0.66 -0.46
C GLN A 81 -8.36 -1.54 0.39
N MET A 82 -8.55 -1.55 1.71
CA MET A 82 -7.75 -2.34 2.66
C MET A 82 -8.17 -3.81 2.77
N GLY A 83 -9.18 -4.27 2.02
CA GLY A 83 -9.74 -5.62 2.16
C GLY A 83 -10.34 -5.89 3.55
N LEU A 84 -10.85 -4.87 4.22
CA LEU A 84 -11.58 -4.94 5.50
C LEU A 84 -13.09 -5.07 5.27
N GLU A 85 -13.83 -5.45 6.32
CA GLU A 85 -15.29 -5.41 6.29
C GLU A 85 -15.80 -3.96 6.18
N GLU A 86 -16.70 -3.68 5.25
CA GLU A 86 -17.24 -2.33 4.99
C GLU A 86 -18.25 -1.89 6.06
N THR A 87 -17.86 -1.87 7.34
CA THR A 87 -18.72 -1.42 8.46
C THR A 87 -19.10 0.05 8.30
N GLY A 88 -18.19 0.89 7.82
CA GLY A 88 -18.30 2.35 7.82
C GLY A 88 -18.17 2.98 9.20
N GLU A 89 -17.73 2.19 10.18
CA GLU A 89 -17.49 2.60 11.56
C GLU A 89 -15.99 2.60 11.84
N LEU A 90 -15.57 3.39 12.83
CA LEU A 90 -14.18 3.43 13.27
C LEU A 90 -13.90 2.29 14.26
N ASP A 91 -14.12 1.06 13.79
CA ASP A 91 -13.90 -0.15 14.56
C ASP A 91 -12.40 -0.44 14.79
N LYS A 92 -12.11 -1.41 15.66
CA LYS A 92 -10.72 -1.74 16.00
C LYS A 92 -9.90 -2.13 14.77
N ALA A 93 -10.43 -2.96 13.87
CA ALA A 93 -9.68 -3.41 12.69
C ALA A 93 -9.32 -2.25 11.77
N THR A 94 -10.25 -1.31 11.59
CA THR A 94 -10.06 -0.07 10.84
C THR A 94 -9.00 0.82 11.48
N LEU A 95 -8.98 0.93 12.81
CA LEU A 95 -7.98 1.72 13.54
C LEU A 95 -6.58 1.11 13.52
N GLU A 96 -6.44 -0.20 13.69
CA GLU A 96 -5.13 -0.86 13.56
C GLU A 96 -4.59 -0.70 12.13
N ALA A 97 -5.45 -0.81 11.10
CA ALA A 97 -5.06 -0.61 9.71
C ALA A 97 -4.68 0.85 9.38
N MET A 98 -5.37 1.85 9.95
CA MET A 98 -4.95 3.27 9.84
C MET A 98 -3.62 3.58 10.54
N LYS A 99 -3.20 2.75 11.49
CA LYS A 99 -1.95 2.88 12.25
C LYS A 99 -0.82 1.99 11.68
N GLN A 100 -1.10 1.19 10.65
CA GLN A 100 -0.10 0.37 9.99
C GLN A 100 0.76 1.24 9.05
N PRO A 101 2.09 1.03 9.01
CA PRO A 101 2.98 1.74 8.08
C PRO A 101 2.63 1.46 6.61
N ARG A 102 2.75 2.47 5.75
CA ARG A 102 2.24 2.45 4.37
C ARG A 102 2.96 3.41 3.42
N CYS A 103 2.73 3.27 2.12
CA CYS A 103 3.12 4.25 1.10
C CYS A 103 2.34 5.58 1.25
N GLY A 104 2.99 6.71 1.00
CA GLY A 104 2.44 8.07 1.04
C GLY A 104 1.51 8.46 -0.09
N VAL A 105 1.52 7.72 -1.21
CA VAL A 105 0.69 8.00 -2.39
C VAL A 105 -0.81 7.90 -2.03
N PRO A 106 -1.68 8.81 -2.53
CA PRO A 106 -3.13 8.72 -2.28
C PRO A 106 -3.78 7.49 -2.92
N ASP A 107 -4.55 6.73 -2.13
CA ASP A 107 -5.33 5.58 -2.61
C ASP A 107 -6.43 5.97 -3.61
N VAL A 108 -6.93 7.21 -3.50
CA VAL A 108 -7.89 7.80 -4.42
C VAL A 108 -7.21 8.95 -5.14
N ALA A 109 -6.66 8.64 -6.32
CA ALA A 109 -6.05 9.61 -7.22
C ALA A 109 -7.00 10.79 -7.53
N ASN A 110 -6.60 11.98 -7.10
CA ASN A 110 -7.17 13.27 -7.51
C ASN A 110 -6.24 14.01 -8.49
N TYR A 111 -5.41 13.28 -9.23
CA TYR A 111 -4.47 13.85 -10.20
C TYR A 111 -5.21 14.53 -11.36
N GLN A 112 -5.34 15.85 -11.29
CA GLN A 112 -5.79 16.70 -12.39
C GLN A 112 -4.60 17.04 -13.32
N THR A 113 -4.10 16.02 -14.02
CA THR A 113 -3.09 16.17 -15.08
C THR A 113 -3.59 15.48 -16.36
N PHE A 114 -3.24 16.03 -17.52
CA PHE A 114 -3.89 15.73 -18.80
C PHE A 114 -3.17 14.62 -19.60
N ASP A 115 -3.97 13.95 -20.45
CA ASP A 115 -3.62 13.06 -21.57
C ASP A 115 -2.72 11.82 -21.32
N GLY A 116 -3.34 10.63 -21.39
CA GLY A 116 -2.66 9.34 -21.58
C GLY A 116 -2.79 8.35 -20.42
N ASP A 117 -2.38 7.10 -20.65
CA ASP A 117 -1.94 6.23 -19.54
C ASP A 117 -0.64 6.85 -18.99
N LEU A 118 -0.52 7.05 -17.68
CA LEU A 118 0.69 7.61 -17.06
C LEU A 118 1.84 6.61 -17.21
N LYS A 119 2.70 6.77 -18.22
CA LYS A 119 3.82 5.87 -18.49
C LYS A 119 4.93 6.57 -19.25
N TRP A 120 6.14 6.02 -19.14
CA TRP A 120 7.28 6.47 -19.96
C TRP A 120 7.05 6.15 -21.45
N ASP A 121 7.47 7.06 -22.33
CA ASP A 121 7.39 6.92 -23.78
C ASP A 121 8.55 6.10 -24.38
N HIS A 122 9.54 5.78 -23.54
CA HIS A 122 10.74 5.00 -23.82
C HIS A 122 10.86 3.82 -22.84
N ASN A 123 11.75 2.87 -23.15
CA ASN A 123 11.92 1.64 -22.35
C ASN A 123 13.23 1.56 -21.55
N ASP A 124 14.21 2.43 -21.84
CA ASP A 124 15.48 2.48 -21.10
C ASP A 124 15.43 3.64 -20.12
N ILE A 125 14.87 3.37 -18.94
CA ILE A 125 14.59 4.39 -17.93
C ILE A 125 15.88 4.66 -17.16
N THR A 126 16.28 5.93 -17.06
CA THR A 126 17.44 6.30 -16.26
C THR A 126 17.06 6.60 -14.81
N TYR A 127 17.92 6.25 -13.86
CA TYR A 127 17.72 6.61 -12.45
C TYR A 127 18.99 7.17 -11.82
N ARG A 128 18.85 8.07 -10.85
CA ARG A 128 19.97 8.64 -10.09
C ARG A 128 19.64 8.63 -8.60
N ILE A 129 20.59 8.16 -7.79
CA ILE A 129 20.53 8.29 -6.33
C ILE A 129 21.16 9.64 -5.96
N VAL A 130 20.39 10.51 -5.31
CA VAL A 130 20.78 11.89 -4.97
C VAL A 130 21.54 11.94 -3.65
N ASN A 131 21.03 11.25 -2.63
CA ASN A 131 21.62 11.07 -1.30
C ASN A 131 21.30 9.65 -0.77
N TYR A 132 21.78 9.33 0.43
CA TYR A 132 21.62 8.03 1.07
C TYR A 132 21.22 8.22 2.53
N SER A 133 20.38 7.32 3.04
CA SER A 133 20.14 7.18 4.48
C SER A 133 21.41 6.73 5.22
N PRO A 134 21.68 7.25 6.44
CA PRO A 134 22.85 6.88 7.23
C PRO A 134 22.75 5.49 7.89
N ASP A 135 21.57 4.88 7.90
CA ASP A 135 21.28 3.58 8.53
C ASP A 135 21.95 2.39 7.86
N MET A 136 22.28 2.51 6.57
CA MET A 136 22.77 1.41 5.75
C MET A 136 23.92 1.87 4.86
N GLU A 137 24.93 1.01 4.65
CA GLU A 137 26.01 1.33 3.74
C GLU A 137 25.47 1.59 2.32
N SER A 138 25.94 2.66 1.67
CA SER A 138 25.53 3.05 0.31
C SER A 138 25.60 1.93 -0.72
N SER A 139 26.55 0.99 -0.60
CA SER A 139 26.64 -0.17 -1.50
C SER A 139 25.51 -1.21 -1.33
N LEU A 140 24.89 -1.27 -0.15
CA LEU A 140 23.69 -2.09 0.09
C LEU A 140 22.42 -1.38 -0.37
N ILE A 141 22.37 -0.05 -0.24
CA ILE A 141 21.30 0.80 -0.79
C ILE A 141 21.30 0.70 -2.32
N ASP A 142 22.47 0.80 -2.95
CA ASP A 142 22.68 0.60 -4.38
C ASP A 142 22.14 -0.76 -4.86
N ASP A 143 22.46 -1.84 -4.15
CA ASP A 143 21.97 -3.20 -4.44
C ASP A 143 20.45 -3.32 -4.22
N ALA A 144 19.92 -2.74 -3.14
CA ALA A 144 18.49 -2.77 -2.84
C ALA A 144 17.67 -2.10 -3.96
N PHE A 145 18.08 -0.92 -4.41
CA PHE A 145 17.44 -0.21 -5.53
C PHE A 145 17.64 -0.95 -6.87
N ALA A 146 18.83 -1.46 -7.17
CA ALA A 146 19.07 -2.24 -8.38
C ALA A 146 18.20 -3.52 -8.42
N ARG A 147 18.03 -4.20 -7.28
CA ARG A 147 17.12 -5.35 -7.17
C ARG A 147 15.66 -4.94 -7.28
N ALA A 148 15.25 -3.80 -6.72
CA ALA A 148 13.89 -3.28 -6.83
C ALA A 148 13.52 -2.98 -8.30
N PHE A 149 14.39 -2.32 -9.07
CA PHE A 149 14.19 -2.15 -10.53
C PHE A 149 14.16 -3.49 -11.28
N ASN A 150 14.95 -4.47 -10.84
CA ASN A 150 14.98 -5.81 -11.43
C ASN A 150 13.65 -6.59 -11.24
N VAL A 151 12.80 -6.24 -10.27
CA VAL A 151 11.45 -6.79 -10.15
C VAL A 151 10.63 -6.47 -11.40
N TRP A 152 10.66 -5.22 -11.85
CA TRP A 152 9.88 -4.73 -12.99
C TRP A 152 10.50 -5.12 -14.33
N SER A 153 11.84 -5.07 -14.47
CA SER A 153 12.50 -5.44 -15.73
C SER A 153 12.37 -6.94 -16.05
N GLN A 154 12.27 -7.83 -15.05
CA GLN A 154 12.09 -9.26 -15.29
C GLN A 154 10.81 -9.59 -16.06
N VAL A 155 9.73 -8.83 -15.87
CA VAL A 155 8.42 -9.10 -16.46
C VAL A 155 8.06 -8.20 -17.65
N THR A 156 8.84 -7.15 -17.91
CA THR A 156 8.63 -6.17 -18.98
C THR A 156 9.81 -6.11 -19.98
N PRO A 157 9.69 -5.36 -21.08
CA PRO A 157 10.81 -4.95 -21.92
C PRO A 157 11.70 -3.83 -21.34
N LEU A 158 11.41 -3.32 -20.14
CA LEU A 158 12.13 -2.18 -19.56
C LEU A 158 13.59 -2.53 -19.21
N THR A 159 14.47 -1.56 -19.37
CA THR A 159 15.83 -1.54 -18.82
C THR A 159 15.99 -0.33 -17.90
N PHE A 160 16.92 -0.44 -16.95
CA PHE A 160 17.16 0.60 -15.95
C PHE A 160 18.65 0.93 -15.90
N THR A 161 18.98 2.19 -16.18
CA THR A 161 20.36 2.64 -16.34
C THR A 161 20.69 3.70 -15.29
N ARG A 162 21.64 3.38 -14.40
CA ARG A 162 22.06 4.31 -13.33
C ARG A 162 22.92 5.44 -13.88
N LEU A 163 22.54 6.68 -13.57
CA LEU A 163 23.35 7.87 -13.77
C LEU A 163 24.02 8.31 -12.45
N PHE A 164 25.23 8.87 -12.57
CA PHE A 164 26.00 9.39 -11.45
C PHE A 164 26.07 10.93 -11.44
N ASP A 165 25.72 11.57 -12.56
CA ASP A 165 25.60 13.02 -12.69
C ASP A 165 24.49 13.36 -13.71
N GLY A 166 24.06 14.63 -13.76
CA GLY A 166 22.91 15.09 -14.54
C GLY A 166 21.56 14.74 -13.92
N THR A 167 20.49 15.04 -14.65
CA THR A 167 19.12 14.64 -14.32
C THR A 167 18.83 13.27 -14.95
N ALA A 168 18.15 12.41 -14.20
CA ALA A 168 17.63 11.12 -14.65
C ALA A 168 16.09 11.16 -14.74
N ASP A 169 15.46 10.14 -15.31
CA ASP A 169 14.00 10.01 -15.37
C ASP A 169 13.38 9.71 -13.98
N ILE A 170 14.16 9.09 -13.09
CA ILE A 170 13.80 8.81 -11.69
C ILE A 170 14.92 9.31 -10.77
N MET A 171 14.70 10.42 -10.07
CA MET A 171 15.59 10.87 -9.00
C MET A 171 15.16 10.25 -7.68
N ILE A 172 16.08 9.55 -7.01
CA ILE A 172 15.85 8.85 -5.75
C ILE A 172 16.49 9.64 -4.63
N SER A 173 15.72 10.01 -3.61
CA SER A 173 16.24 10.73 -2.44
C SER A 173 15.64 10.27 -1.12
N PHE A 174 16.36 10.54 -0.04
CA PHE A 174 15.93 10.38 1.34
C PHE A 174 15.70 11.77 1.94
N GLY A 175 14.62 11.96 2.70
CA GLY A 175 14.29 13.25 3.32
C GLY A 175 13.40 13.09 4.54
N LYS A 176 13.48 14.05 5.47
CA LYS A 176 12.68 14.07 6.71
C LYS A 176 11.58 15.12 6.58
N ALA A 177 10.37 14.84 7.10
CA ALA A 177 9.24 15.77 7.17
C ALA A 177 9.03 16.60 5.86
N ASP A 178 9.28 17.92 5.88
CA ASP A 178 9.32 18.77 4.68
C ASP A 178 10.68 18.63 3.98
N HIS A 179 10.67 17.94 2.85
CA HIS A 179 11.84 17.59 2.05
C HIS A 179 11.85 18.27 0.67
N GLY A 180 11.12 19.38 0.52
CA GLY A 180 11.13 20.21 -0.70
C GLY A 180 10.01 19.96 -1.70
N ASP A 181 9.03 19.11 -1.37
CA ASP A 181 7.81 18.89 -2.14
C ASP A 181 6.53 19.13 -1.29
N PRO A 182 5.32 19.20 -1.89
CA PRO A 182 4.08 19.50 -1.17
C PRO A 182 3.54 18.42 -0.21
N TYR A 183 4.21 17.25 -0.09
CA TYR A 183 3.73 16.06 0.59
C TYR A 183 4.65 15.65 1.76
N PRO A 184 4.65 16.40 2.89
CA PRO A 184 5.57 16.10 3.98
C PRO A 184 5.31 14.74 4.65
N PHE A 185 6.40 14.08 5.03
CA PHE A 185 6.41 12.89 5.87
C PHE A 185 5.97 13.17 7.32
N ASP A 186 5.70 12.12 8.10
CA ASP A 186 5.22 12.21 9.49
C ASP A 186 6.24 11.81 10.58
N GLY A 187 7.44 11.35 10.19
CA GLY A 187 8.46 10.83 11.10
C GLY A 187 8.32 9.31 11.30
N LYS A 188 9.11 8.72 12.22
CA LYS A 188 9.19 7.26 12.40
C LYS A 188 7.83 6.54 12.54
N ASP A 189 7.68 5.54 11.69
CA ASP A 189 6.49 4.73 11.38
C ASP A 189 5.32 5.58 10.88
N GLY A 190 4.71 5.18 9.77
CA GLY A 190 3.58 5.90 9.19
C GLY A 190 3.71 5.92 7.68
N LEU A 191 4.16 7.04 7.11
CA LEU A 191 4.60 7.08 5.72
C LEU A 191 6.04 6.60 5.58
N LEU A 192 6.24 5.54 4.81
CA LEU A 192 7.60 5.03 4.53
C LEU A 192 8.29 5.80 3.39
N ALA A 193 7.53 6.12 2.35
CA ALA A 193 8.03 6.71 1.11
C ALA A 193 6.85 7.20 0.26
N HIS A 194 7.14 7.94 -0.82
CA HIS A 194 6.21 8.14 -1.94
C HIS A 194 6.99 8.28 -3.26
N ALA A 195 6.33 8.07 -4.38
CA ALA A 195 6.85 8.44 -5.69
C ALA A 195 5.80 9.13 -6.57
N TYR A 196 6.30 9.99 -7.47
CA TYR A 196 5.49 10.63 -8.50
C TYR A 196 5.31 9.72 -9.71
N PRO A 197 4.17 9.77 -10.41
CA PRO A 197 3.99 9.04 -11.65
C PRO A 197 4.86 9.63 -12.79
N PRO A 198 5.12 8.87 -13.87
CA PRO A 198 5.95 9.28 -15.02
C PRO A 198 5.63 10.68 -15.58
N GLY A 199 6.64 11.40 -16.06
CA GLY A 199 6.49 12.70 -16.73
C GLY A 199 7.76 13.55 -16.75
N GLU A 200 7.60 14.87 -16.93
CA GLU A 200 8.73 15.82 -16.88
C GLU A 200 8.94 16.41 -15.47
N GLY A 201 10.19 16.72 -15.13
CA GLY A 201 10.54 17.46 -13.90
C GLY A 201 10.67 16.52 -12.70
N VAL A 202 9.82 16.72 -11.68
CA VAL A 202 9.75 15.86 -10.48
C VAL A 202 8.93 14.58 -10.69
N GLN A 203 8.35 14.43 -11.88
CA GLN A 203 7.48 13.31 -12.23
C GLN A 203 8.34 12.07 -12.50
N GLY A 204 8.15 11.01 -11.71
CA GLY A 204 9.03 9.85 -11.66
C GLY A 204 9.90 9.79 -10.40
N ASP A 205 10.11 10.90 -9.70
CA ASP A 205 10.97 10.94 -8.52
C ASP A 205 10.40 10.13 -7.36
N ALA A 206 11.28 9.48 -6.59
CA ALA A 206 10.95 8.60 -5.48
C ALA A 206 11.65 9.06 -4.19
N HIS A 207 10.87 9.42 -3.18
CA HIS A 207 11.31 9.97 -1.91
C HIS A 207 11.06 8.98 -0.78
N PHE A 208 12.04 8.76 0.08
CA PHE A 208 12.01 7.82 1.20
C PHE A 208 12.13 8.61 2.51
N ASP A 209 11.32 8.29 3.53
CA ASP A 209 11.39 9.01 4.81
C ASP A 209 12.68 8.62 5.55
N ASP A 210 13.55 9.60 5.82
CA ASP A 210 14.82 9.40 6.52
C ASP A 210 14.69 9.50 8.04
N ASP A 211 13.46 9.64 8.56
CA ASP A 211 13.13 9.33 9.97
C ASP A 211 12.81 7.85 10.19
N GLU A 212 12.73 7.03 9.12
CA GLU A 212 12.49 5.59 9.20
C GLU A 212 13.76 4.77 9.30
N PHE A 213 13.68 3.63 10.01
CA PHE A 213 14.81 2.72 10.16
C PHE A 213 14.97 1.81 8.93
N TRP A 214 15.92 2.12 8.05
CA TRP A 214 16.08 1.41 6.78
C TRP A 214 16.92 0.15 6.90
N THR A 215 16.31 -1.00 6.58
CA THR A 215 16.94 -2.32 6.69
C THR A 215 16.68 -3.17 5.43
N LEU A 216 17.05 -4.45 5.46
CA LEU A 216 16.54 -5.44 4.49
C LEU A 216 15.27 -6.16 4.99
N GLY A 217 14.65 -5.67 6.08
CA GLY A 217 13.38 -6.12 6.66
C GLY A 217 13.51 -7.12 7.83
N LYS A 218 14.73 -7.36 8.33
CA LYS A 218 15.03 -8.30 9.41
C LYS A 218 15.80 -7.67 10.60
N GLY A 219 15.81 -6.35 10.71
CA GLY A 219 16.67 -5.61 11.65
C GLY A 219 17.97 -5.10 11.00
N PRO A 220 18.90 -4.54 11.80
CA PRO A 220 20.10 -3.87 11.30
C PRO A 220 20.93 -4.75 10.37
N VAL A 221 21.36 -4.17 9.24
CA VAL A 221 22.20 -4.85 8.24
C VAL A 221 23.59 -4.24 8.27
N VAL A 222 24.42 -4.79 9.14
CA VAL A 222 25.77 -4.29 9.37
C VAL A 222 26.76 -4.96 8.43
N LYS A 223 27.38 -4.19 7.54
CA LYS A 223 28.48 -4.64 6.70
C LYS A 223 29.81 -4.33 7.37
N THR A 224 30.65 -5.35 7.49
CA THR A 224 31.91 -5.24 8.23
C THR A 224 33.00 -4.51 7.46
N ARG A 225 33.92 -3.89 8.20
CA ARG A 225 35.17 -3.30 7.70
C ARG A 225 36.36 -3.91 8.40
N TYR A 226 37.46 -4.08 7.68
CA TYR A 226 38.67 -4.75 8.15
C TYR A 226 38.37 -6.14 8.76
N GLY A 227 39.24 -6.64 9.66
CA GLY A 227 39.15 -8.01 10.17
C GLY A 227 39.50 -9.06 9.10
N ASN A 228 39.18 -10.33 9.36
CA ASN A 228 39.40 -11.42 8.40
C ASN A 228 38.19 -11.67 7.47
N ALA A 229 37.04 -11.06 7.76
CA ALA A 229 35.82 -11.16 6.95
C ALA A 229 35.38 -9.81 6.34
N ASN A 230 36.32 -8.88 6.10
CA ASN A 230 36.04 -7.53 5.56
C ASN A 230 35.04 -7.51 4.40
N GLY A 231 33.94 -6.77 4.57
CA GLY A 231 32.88 -6.61 3.58
C GLY A 231 31.77 -7.65 3.64
N ALA A 232 31.92 -8.70 4.47
CA ALA A 232 30.82 -9.61 4.80
C ALA A 232 29.82 -8.94 5.76
N LEU A 233 28.59 -9.43 5.79
CA LEU A 233 27.57 -8.99 6.74
C LEU A 233 27.78 -9.64 8.11
N CYS A 234 27.51 -8.90 9.17
CA CYS A 234 27.38 -9.45 10.51
C CYS A 234 26.26 -10.49 10.55
N HIS A 235 26.49 -11.60 11.25
CA HIS A 235 25.45 -12.60 11.48
C HIS A 235 24.81 -12.35 12.85
N PHE A 236 23.57 -11.86 12.88
CA PHE A 236 22.83 -11.69 14.13
C PHE A 236 21.74 -12.76 14.30
N PRO A 237 21.69 -13.48 15.43
CA PRO A 237 22.67 -13.48 16.52
C PRO A 237 23.97 -14.23 16.17
N PHE A 238 25.10 -13.86 16.79
CA PHE A 238 26.34 -14.67 16.82
C PHE A 238 26.77 -15.01 18.25
N THR A 239 27.52 -16.11 18.40
CA THR A 239 28.04 -16.57 19.69
C THR A 239 29.51 -16.19 19.87
N PHE A 240 29.85 -15.56 21.01
CA PHE A 240 31.22 -15.27 21.46
C PHE A 240 31.34 -15.43 22.99
N GLU A 241 32.37 -16.14 23.44
CA GLU A 241 32.57 -16.58 24.83
C GLU A 241 31.32 -17.24 25.46
N GLY A 242 30.58 -18.01 24.66
CA GLY A 242 29.32 -18.65 25.06
C GLY A 242 28.13 -17.71 25.29
N ARG A 243 28.26 -16.41 24.93
CA ARG A 243 27.18 -15.41 24.95
C ARG A 243 26.69 -15.14 23.54
N SER A 244 25.39 -14.88 23.40
CA SER A 244 24.74 -14.54 22.13
C SER A 244 24.57 -13.03 22.00
N TYR A 245 25.07 -12.44 20.91
CA TYR A 245 24.98 -11.01 20.61
C TYR A 245 24.08 -10.79 19.39
N THR A 246 23.09 -9.91 19.51
CA THR A 246 22.16 -9.49 18.43
C THR A 246 22.53 -8.14 17.81
N THR A 247 23.60 -7.53 18.29
CA THR A 247 24.19 -6.28 17.84
C THR A 247 25.71 -6.40 17.90
N CYS A 248 26.44 -5.44 17.36
CA CYS A 248 27.87 -5.31 17.53
C CYS A 248 28.25 -5.09 18.99
N THR A 249 29.44 -5.55 19.35
CA THR A 249 29.97 -5.50 20.72
C THR A 249 31.38 -4.93 20.75
N THR A 250 31.78 -4.35 21.87
CA THR A 250 33.17 -4.00 22.18
C THR A 250 33.81 -5.00 23.15
N GLU A 251 33.05 -6.00 23.64
CA GLU A 251 33.59 -7.03 24.53
C GLU A 251 34.75 -7.79 23.85
N GLY A 252 35.76 -8.17 24.65
CA GLY A 252 36.99 -8.78 24.16
C GLY A 252 38.02 -7.80 23.55
N ARG A 253 37.73 -6.49 23.48
CA ARG A 253 38.65 -5.47 22.93
C ARG A 253 39.07 -4.41 23.95
N THR A 254 40.22 -3.77 23.68
CA THR A 254 40.79 -2.68 24.51
C THR A 254 40.80 -1.32 23.80
N ASP A 255 40.48 -1.28 22.51
CA ASP A 255 40.45 -0.08 21.66
C ASP A 255 39.02 0.45 21.45
N ASN A 256 38.03 -0.13 22.14
CA ASN A 256 36.60 0.21 22.07
C ASN A 256 35.96 0.17 20.66
N LEU A 257 36.63 -0.41 19.68
CA LEU A 257 36.09 -0.56 18.34
C LEU A 257 34.97 -1.63 18.33
N PRO A 258 33.77 -1.33 17.82
CA PRO A 258 32.69 -2.30 17.75
C PRO A 258 32.99 -3.37 16.69
N TRP A 259 32.66 -4.62 16.98
CA TRP A 259 32.86 -5.76 16.07
C TRP A 259 31.70 -6.76 16.15
N CYS A 260 31.63 -7.65 15.17
CA CYS A 260 30.64 -8.73 15.11
C CYS A 260 31.24 -10.02 14.52
N GLY A 261 30.66 -11.17 14.86
CA GLY A 261 30.87 -12.40 14.11
C GLY A 261 30.13 -12.36 12.77
N THR A 262 30.74 -12.89 11.71
CA THR A 262 30.11 -13.04 10.38
C THR A 262 29.49 -14.43 10.17
N THR A 263 29.60 -15.31 11.16
CA THR A 263 28.89 -16.58 11.26
C THR A 263 28.16 -16.69 12.61
N ALA A 264 27.28 -17.68 12.77
CA ALA A 264 26.52 -17.90 13.99
C ALA A 264 27.38 -18.27 15.23
N ASP A 265 28.60 -18.77 15.02
CA ASP A 265 29.48 -19.28 16.07
C ASP A 265 30.92 -18.79 15.82
N TYR A 266 31.23 -17.59 16.29
CA TYR A 266 32.58 -17.05 16.26
C TYR A 266 33.53 -17.81 17.21
N ASP A 267 33.00 -18.45 18.26
CA ASP A 267 33.81 -19.28 19.15
C ASP A 267 34.47 -20.45 18.41
N LYS A 268 33.80 -20.99 17.39
CA LYS A 268 34.30 -22.01 16.47
C LYS A 268 34.98 -21.44 15.23
N ASP A 269 34.31 -20.56 14.48
CA ASP A 269 34.71 -20.22 13.10
C ASP A 269 35.75 -19.09 13.03
N LYS A 270 35.80 -18.21 14.04
CA LYS A 270 36.72 -17.06 14.15
C LYS A 270 36.64 -16.03 13.01
N GLU A 271 35.58 -16.04 12.21
CA GLU A 271 35.33 -15.02 11.18
C GLU A 271 34.64 -13.79 11.78
N TYR A 272 35.25 -12.62 11.59
CA TYR A 272 34.77 -11.36 12.12
C TYR A 272 35.22 -10.16 11.27
N GLY A 273 34.53 -9.04 11.49
CA GLY A 273 35.04 -7.74 11.12
C GLY A 273 34.49 -6.65 12.03
N PHE A 274 34.93 -5.42 11.81
CA PHE A 274 34.53 -4.28 12.61
C PHE A 274 33.24 -3.68 12.06
N CYS A 275 32.40 -3.21 12.96
CA CYS A 275 31.15 -2.55 12.62
C CYS A 275 31.41 -1.06 12.29
N PRO A 276 30.47 -0.39 11.60
CA PRO A 276 30.59 1.03 11.32
C PRO A 276 30.82 1.85 12.58
N SER A 277 31.86 2.68 12.54
CA SER A 277 32.20 3.62 13.60
C SER A 277 32.98 4.80 13.03
N GLU A 278 32.66 5.96 13.57
CA GLU A 278 33.36 7.23 13.52
C GLU A 278 34.89 7.12 13.79
N LEU A 279 35.30 6.12 14.58
CA LEU A 279 36.69 5.79 14.91
C LEU A 279 37.41 4.98 13.82
N LEU A 280 36.73 4.62 12.73
CA LEU A 280 37.30 3.83 11.62
C LEU A 280 37.24 4.57 10.29
N TYR A 281 36.18 5.34 10.05
CA TYR A 281 35.99 6.14 8.84
C TYR A 281 34.87 7.15 9.03
N THR A 282 34.86 8.15 8.16
CA THR A 282 33.68 8.98 7.89
C THR A 282 33.17 8.74 6.47
N PHE A 283 31.96 9.16 6.15
CA PHE A 283 31.45 9.15 4.77
C PHE A 283 31.07 10.56 4.30
N GLY A 284 31.01 10.76 2.98
CA GLY A 284 30.75 12.07 2.38
C GLY A 284 31.77 13.13 2.84
N GLY A 285 31.26 14.34 3.12
CA GLY A 285 32.07 15.46 3.55
C GLY A 285 33.16 15.85 2.55
N ASN A 286 34.33 16.23 3.06
CA ASN A 286 35.51 16.59 2.25
C ASN A 286 36.80 15.95 2.78
N ALA A 287 36.68 14.93 3.63
CA ALA A 287 37.78 14.24 4.29
C ALA A 287 38.17 12.90 3.64
N ASP A 288 37.55 12.55 2.50
CA ASP A 288 37.90 11.38 1.66
C ASP A 288 37.93 10.04 2.44
N GLY A 289 37.06 9.91 3.45
CA GLY A 289 36.92 8.70 4.25
C GLY A 289 37.73 8.65 5.56
N ALA A 290 38.51 9.70 5.89
CA ALA A 290 39.31 9.74 7.12
C ALA A 290 38.45 9.58 8.39
N GLU A 291 39.03 8.98 9.43
CA GLU A 291 38.44 8.84 10.77
C GLU A 291 38.26 10.19 11.49
N CYS A 292 37.34 10.22 12.45
CA CYS A 292 37.13 11.39 13.31
C CYS A 292 38.33 11.60 14.26
N VAL A 293 38.66 12.86 14.53
CA VAL A 293 39.64 13.23 15.55
C VAL A 293 38.90 13.79 16.76
N PHE A 294 39.10 13.19 17.92
CA PHE A 294 38.48 13.62 19.19
C PHE A 294 39.55 13.95 20.24
N PRO A 295 39.39 15.07 21.00
CA PRO A 295 38.44 16.15 20.75
C PRO A 295 38.76 16.94 19.46
N PHE A 296 37.74 17.60 18.90
CA PHE A 296 37.93 18.64 17.89
C PHE A 296 37.25 19.96 18.26
N THR A 297 37.84 21.08 17.85
CA THR A 297 37.23 22.41 18.03
C THR A 297 36.28 22.77 16.88
N PHE A 298 35.08 23.24 17.22
CA PHE A 298 34.12 23.88 16.31
C PHE A 298 33.39 25.06 16.99
N LEU A 299 33.35 26.22 16.34
CA LEU A 299 32.86 27.50 16.89
C LEU A 299 33.48 27.88 18.24
N GLY A 300 34.69 27.39 18.53
CA GLY A 300 35.40 27.61 19.81
C GLY A 300 35.06 26.62 20.92
N GLU A 301 34.10 25.70 20.74
CA GLU A 301 33.78 24.62 21.68
C GLU A 301 34.50 23.33 21.28
N GLU A 302 34.82 22.45 22.24
CA GLU A 302 35.44 21.14 22.00
C GLU A 302 34.40 20.01 22.01
N TYR A 303 34.51 19.08 21.05
CA TYR A 303 33.61 17.94 20.89
C TYR A 303 34.40 16.62 20.94
N ASP A 304 34.10 15.77 21.93
CA ASP A 304 34.66 14.42 22.13
C ASP A 304 33.89 13.31 21.38
N SER A 305 32.82 13.67 20.68
CA SER A 305 31.97 12.77 19.90
C SER A 305 31.51 13.44 18.61
N CYS A 306 30.85 12.69 17.74
CA CYS A 306 30.10 13.27 16.64
C CYS A 306 29.00 14.22 17.16
N THR A 307 28.66 15.21 16.36
CA THR A 307 27.66 16.24 16.71
C THR A 307 26.75 16.53 15.51
N THR A 308 25.55 17.03 15.79
CA THR A 308 24.65 17.61 14.78
C THR A 308 24.74 19.14 14.75
N GLU A 309 25.56 19.74 15.61
CA GLU A 309 25.65 21.20 15.77
C GLU A 309 26.02 21.89 14.45
N GLY A 310 25.39 23.04 14.19
CA GLY A 310 25.53 23.75 12.92
C GLY A 310 24.83 23.12 11.70
N ARG A 311 24.06 22.03 11.88
CA ARG A 311 23.27 21.39 10.80
C ARG A 311 21.77 21.36 11.11
N SER A 312 20.95 21.45 10.05
CA SER A 312 19.49 21.36 10.13
C SER A 312 18.92 20.03 9.61
N ASP A 313 19.76 19.18 8.99
CA ASP A 313 19.37 17.87 8.46
C ASP A 313 19.51 16.73 9.46
N GLY A 314 20.00 17.01 10.67
CA GLY A 314 20.17 16.01 11.73
C GLY A 314 21.35 15.05 11.54
N TYR A 315 22.10 15.12 10.44
CA TYR A 315 23.21 14.20 10.21
C TYR A 315 24.39 14.49 11.15
N ARG A 316 24.79 13.46 11.90
CA ARG A 316 25.95 13.53 12.78
C ARG A 316 27.23 13.63 11.96
N TRP A 317 28.09 14.57 12.33
CA TRP A 317 29.36 14.84 11.69
C TRP A 317 30.48 15.02 12.72
N CYS A 318 31.72 14.94 12.27
CA CYS A 318 32.90 15.20 13.07
C CYS A 318 33.97 15.91 12.23
N ALA A 319 34.90 16.59 12.90
CA ALA A 319 36.15 16.96 12.24
C ALA A 319 37.07 15.75 12.09
N THR A 320 37.81 15.71 11.00
CA THR A 320 38.90 14.73 10.76
C THR A 320 40.28 15.36 11.03
N THR A 321 40.29 16.44 11.81
CA THR A 321 41.46 17.16 12.35
C THR A 321 41.06 17.72 13.72
N SER A 322 42.03 18.10 14.56
CA SER A 322 41.72 18.63 15.90
C SER A 322 41.05 20.02 15.91
N ASN A 323 40.93 20.71 14.76
CA ASN A 323 40.32 22.03 14.71
C ASN A 323 39.61 22.27 13.35
N PHE A 324 38.30 22.04 13.32
CA PHE A 324 37.49 22.30 12.13
C PHE A 324 37.44 23.80 11.78
N ASP A 325 37.49 24.68 12.77
CA ASP A 325 37.44 26.12 12.55
C ASP A 325 38.57 26.64 11.64
N LYS A 326 39.73 26.00 11.72
CA LYS A 326 40.93 26.27 10.92
C LYS A 326 41.02 25.42 9.65
N ASP A 327 40.93 24.10 9.79
CA ASP A 327 41.31 23.18 8.72
C ASP A 327 40.14 22.80 7.79
N LYS A 328 38.89 23.04 8.24
CA LYS A 328 37.63 22.80 7.49
C LYS A 328 37.48 21.39 6.90
N LYS A 329 38.16 20.40 7.49
CA LYS A 329 38.09 18.99 7.12
C LYS A 329 37.10 18.23 7.99
N PHE A 330 36.11 17.61 7.36
CA PHE A 330 35.04 16.88 8.04
C PHE A 330 34.49 15.72 7.21
N GLY A 331 33.79 14.82 7.89
CA GLY A 331 32.91 13.83 7.27
C GLY A 331 31.74 13.49 8.19
N PHE A 332 30.78 12.73 7.65
CA PHE A 332 29.63 12.24 8.38
C PHE A 332 29.96 10.95 9.13
N CYS A 333 29.39 10.82 10.33
CA CYS A 333 29.62 9.69 11.20
C CYS A 333 28.61 8.57 10.88
N PRO A 334 29.06 7.32 10.65
CA PRO A 334 28.15 6.22 10.39
C PRO A 334 27.20 5.96 11.58
N THR A 335 25.97 5.58 11.29
CA THR A 335 25.04 5.10 12.33
C THR A 335 25.52 3.74 12.85
N ARG A 336 25.55 3.59 14.18
CA ARG A 336 25.87 2.33 14.86
C ARG A 336 24.58 1.51 14.97
N ASP A 337 24.67 0.20 14.89
CA ASP A 337 23.50 -0.69 15.00
C ASP A 337 22.84 -0.71 16.40
N THR A 338 23.53 -0.16 17.40
CA THR A 338 23.03 0.08 18.76
C THR A 338 22.49 1.50 18.96
N ALA A 339 22.47 2.34 17.92
CA ALA A 339 21.96 3.71 17.98
C ALA A 339 20.43 3.74 18.15
N VAL A 340 19.92 4.81 18.75
CA VAL A 340 18.49 5.10 18.74
C VAL A 340 18.07 5.74 17.41
N ILE A 341 16.88 5.39 16.93
CA ILE A 341 16.24 6.02 15.77
C ILE A 341 15.29 7.13 16.24
N GLY A 342 15.30 8.27 15.56
CA GLY A 342 14.47 9.43 15.88
C GLY A 342 14.59 9.92 17.33
N GLY A 343 13.50 10.47 17.86
CA GLY A 343 13.48 11.11 19.18
C GLY A 343 14.23 12.46 19.16
N ASN A 344 15.10 12.70 20.14
CA ASN A 344 15.91 13.93 20.21
C ASN A 344 17.42 13.67 20.41
N SER A 345 17.83 12.41 20.15
CA SER A 345 19.17 11.87 20.30
C SER A 345 19.48 10.86 19.19
N GLU A 346 18.87 11.02 18.02
CA GLU A 346 19.01 10.13 16.87
C GLU A 346 20.49 9.85 16.54
N GLY A 347 20.83 8.57 16.33
CA GLY A 347 22.19 8.11 16.10
C GLY A 347 22.99 7.80 17.38
N GLU A 348 22.59 8.29 18.56
CA GLU A 348 23.29 8.02 19.81
C GLU A 348 22.93 6.65 20.41
N PRO A 349 23.88 5.94 21.04
CA PRO A 349 23.58 4.66 21.68
C PRO A 349 22.72 4.83 22.94
N CYS A 350 21.91 3.83 23.25
CA CYS A 350 21.25 3.75 24.56
C CYS A 350 22.28 3.74 25.70
N HIS A 351 22.01 4.51 26.76
CA HIS A 351 22.76 4.38 28.01
C HIS A 351 22.09 3.33 28.91
N PHE A 352 22.84 2.34 29.39
CA PHE A 352 22.33 1.34 30.34
C PHE A 352 23.25 1.20 31.57
N PRO A 353 22.70 1.31 32.80
CA PRO A 353 21.31 1.63 33.11
C PRO A 353 20.99 3.13 32.94
N PHE A 354 19.75 3.46 32.56
CA PHE A 354 19.23 4.83 32.63
C PHE A 354 18.09 4.96 33.66
N VAL A 355 17.87 6.17 34.18
CA VAL A 355 16.76 6.49 35.09
C VAL A 355 15.60 7.14 34.34
N PHE A 356 14.37 6.68 34.61
CA PHE A 356 13.12 7.29 34.15
C PHE A 356 12.00 7.08 35.18
N LEU A 357 11.26 8.15 35.50
CA LEU A 357 10.28 8.20 36.58
C LEU A 357 10.81 7.66 37.92
N GLY A 358 12.09 7.92 38.22
CA GLY A 358 12.80 7.43 39.40
C GLY A 358 13.12 5.93 39.42
N LYS A 359 12.83 5.19 38.35
CA LYS A 359 13.18 3.77 38.18
C LYS A 359 14.42 3.61 37.30
N LYS A 360 15.25 2.60 37.56
CA LYS A 360 16.38 2.23 36.68
C LYS A 360 15.95 1.16 35.67
N TYR A 361 16.36 1.35 34.42
CA TYR A 361 16.15 0.41 33.31
C TYR A 361 17.49 -0.03 32.74
N SER A 362 17.68 -1.34 32.57
CA SER A 362 18.88 -1.96 31.96
C SER A 362 18.61 -2.53 30.56
N SER A 363 17.48 -2.15 29.96
CA SER A 363 17.04 -2.50 28.61
C SER A 363 16.06 -1.45 28.13
N CYS A 364 15.73 -1.47 26.84
CA CYS A 364 14.64 -0.68 26.29
C CYS A 364 13.32 -0.96 27.01
N THR A 365 12.46 0.04 27.08
CA THR A 365 11.14 -0.01 27.75
C THR A 365 10.07 0.63 26.89
N SER A 366 8.80 0.28 27.11
CA SER A 366 7.65 1.01 26.57
C SER A 366 6.94 1.86 27.64
N GLU A 367 7.46 1.91 28.87
CA GLU A 367 6.87 2.72 29.94
C GLU A 367 6.88 4.20 29.54
N GLY A 368 5.79 4.92 29.83
CA GLY A 368 5.57 6.29 29.33
C GLY A 368 4.80 6.36 28.00
N ARG A 369 4.79 5.30 27.19
CA ARG A 369 4.22 5.32 25.83
C ARG A 369 2.90 4.56 25.70
N GLY A 370 2.05 4.98 24.76
CA GLY A 370 0.77 4.35 24.44
C GLY A 370 0.71 3.56 23.14
N ASP A 371 1.73 3.72 22.29
CA ASP A 371 1.93 2.98 21.04
C ASP A 371 2.64 1.63 21.26
N GLY A 372 3.19 1.39 22.46
CA GLY A 372 3.96 0.20 22.78
C GLY A 372 5.37 0.17 22.18
N LYS A 373 5.82 1.23 21.50
CA LYS A 373 7.16 1.31 20.92
C LYS A 373 8.22 1.25 22.04
N LEU A 374 9.34 0.59 21.77
CA LEU A 374 10.45 0.47 22.72
C LEU A 374 11.41 1.66 22.56
N TRP A 375 11.81 2.24 23.69
CA TRP A 375 12.70 3.39 23.75
C TRP A 375 13.71 3.26 24.89
N CYS A 376 14.74 4.09 24.88
CA CYS A 376 15.74 4.17 25.95
C CYS A 376 16.21 5.63 26.17
N GLY A 377 16.70 5.91 27.38
CA GLY A 377 17.51 7.11 27.61
C GLY A 377 18.89 6.96 26.96
N THR A 378 19.39 8.04 26.37
CA THR A 378 20.76 8.12 25.82
C THR A 378 21.76 8.72 26.82
N THR A 379 21.32 8.99 28.05
CA THR A 379 22.13 9.41 29.21
C THR A 379 21.73 8.62 30.47
N ASP A 380 22.54 8.69 31.52
CA ASP A 380 22.28 8.08 32.84
C ASP A 380 20.91 8.44 33.42
N ASN A 381 20.36 9.63 33.12
CA ASN A 381 19.10 10.09 33.69
C ASN A 381 18.22 10.90 32.71
N TYR A 382 17.22 10.24 32.13
CA TYR A 382 16.19 10.93 31.34
C TYR A 382 15.34 11.89 32.19
N ASP A 383 15.20 11.66 33.50
CA ASP A 383 14.44 12.55 34.37
C ASP A 383 15.07 13.95 34.46
N ASP A 384 16.38 14.06 34.27
CA ASP A 384 17.12 15.33 34.22
C ASP A 384 17.31 15.81 32.77
N ASP A 385 17.93 15.00 31.91
CA ASP A 385 18.42 15.44 30.59
C ASP A 385 17.37 15.45 29.48
N LYS A 386 16.30 14.66 29.64
CA LYS A 386 15.25 14.42 28.62
C LYS A 386 15.76 13.89 27.27
N LYS A 387 16.95 13.27 27.25
CA LYS A 387 17.62 12.74 26.05
C LYS A 387 17.24 11.27 25.80
N TRP A 388 16.66 10.99 24.64
CA TRP A 388 16.09 9.69 24.29
C TRP A 388 15.97 9.46 22.77
N GLY A 389 15.68 8.22 22.39
CA GLY A 389 15.13 7.84 21.09
C GLY A 389 14.56 6.41 21.10
N PHE A 390 14.08 5.95 19.95
CA PHE A 390 13.53 4.60 19.79
C PHE A 390 14.65 3.56 19.68
N CYS A 391 14.48 2.42 20.33
CA CYS A 391 15.42 1.32 20.14
C CYS A 391 15.23 0.65 18.77
N PRO A 392 16.30 0.15 18.12
CA PRO A 392 16.22 -0.58 16.87
C PRO A 392 15.19 -1.71 16.90
N ASP A 393 14.28 -1.67 15.94
CA ASP A 393 13.30 -2.71 15.67
C ASP A 393 13.73 -3.51 14.42
N LYS A 394 12.78 -4.04 13.63
CA LYS A 394 13.12 -4.74 12.38
C LYS A 394 13.37 -3.79 11.20
N GLY A 395 12.96 -2.53 11.32
CA GLY A 395 12.95 -1.55 10.27
C GLY A 395 12.12 -1.97 9.04
N TYR A 396 12.27 -1.18 7.99
CA TYR A 396 11.57 -1.36 6.73
C TYR A 396 12.54 -1.87 5.67
N SER A 397 12.12 -2.89 4.91
CA SER A 397 12.93 -3.43 3.83
C SER A 397 12.99 -2.42 2.70
N LEU A 398 14.11 -1.70 2.57
CA LEU A 398 14.33 -0.71 1.52
C LEU A 398 14.09 -1.31 0.12
N PHE A 399 14.46 -2.58 -0.08
CA PHE A 399 14.15 -3.33 -1.30
C PHE A 399 12.65 -3.44 -1.59
N LEU A 400 11.81 -3.76 -0.59
CA LEU A 400 10.37 -3.92 -0.80
C LEU A 400 9.67 -2.57 -1.01
N VAL A 401 10.01 -1.57 -0.18
CA VAL A 401 9.43 -0.22 -0.32
C VAL A 401 9.87 0.39 -1.65
N ALA A 402 11.14 0.30 -2.02
CA ALA A 402 11.60 0.80 -3.32
C ALA A 402 10.97 0.05 -4.50
N ALA A 403 10.74 -1.27 -4.40
CA ALA A 403 10.03 -1.98 -5.46
C ALA A 403 8.62 -1.43 -5.65
N HIS A 404 7.90 -1.12 -4.55
CA HIS A 404 6.58 -0.49 -4.57
C HIS A 404 6.63 0.92 -5.17
N GLU A 405 7.49 1.81 -4.65
CA GLU A 405 7.60 3.19 -5.16
C GLU A 405 8.06 3.24 -6.62
N PHE A 406 8.93 2.32 -7.07
CA PHE A 406 9.29 2.22 -8.47
C PHE A 406 8.13 1.72 -9.34
N GLY A 407 7.14 1.03 -8.78
CA GLY A 407 5.88 0.74 -9.45
C GLY A 407 5.09 2.03 -9.74
N HIS A 408 5.01 2.94 -8.77
CA HIS A 408 4.42 4.28 -8.96
C HIS A 408 5.21 5.13 -9.96
N ALA A 409 6.55 5.17 -9.84
CA ALA A 409 7.44 5.84 -10.80
C ALA A 409 7.42 5.23 -12.22
N LEU A 410 6.79 4.06 -12.39
CA LEU A 410 6.50 3.44 -13.69
C LEU A 410 5.03 3.57 -14.12
N GLY A 411 4.16 4.14 -13.28
CA GLY A 411 2.76 4.44 -13.64
C GLY A 411 1.69 3.51 -13.06
N LEU A 412 2.04 2.66 -12.10
CA LEU A 412 1.04 1.84 -11.38
C LEU A 412 0.37 2.65 -10.26
N ASP A 413 -0.91 2.39 -10.03
CA ASP A 413 -1.67 2.85 -8.86
C ASP A 413 -1.71 1.77 -7.77
N HIS A 414 -2.20 2.12 -6.58
CA HIS A 414 -2.40 1.18 -5.47
C HIS A 414 -3.39 0.06 -5.80
N SER A 415 -2.96 -1.19 -5.60
CA SER A 415 -3.83 -2.37 -5.62
C SER A 415 -4.68 -2.47 -4.36
N ASN A 416 -5.84 -3.13 -4.47
CA ASN A 416 -6.67 -3.55 -3.33
C ASN A 416 -6.44 -5.03 -2.93
N ILE A 417 -5.52 -5.72 -3.60
CA ILE A 417 -5.17 -7.12 -3.31
C ILE A 417 -4.01 -7.13 -2.30
N ARG A 418 -4.28 -7.60 -1.08
CA ARG A 418 -3.34 -7.59 0.06
C ARG A 418 -1.99 -8.29 -0.17
N ASP A 419 -1.94 -9.22 -1.11
CA ASP A 419 -0.73 -9.98 -1.47
C ASP A 419 0.01 -9.38 -2.69
N ALA A 420 -0.49 -8.29 -3.28
CA ALA A 420 0.17 -7.57 -4.36
C ALA A 420 1.23 -6.61 -3.82
N LEU A 421 2.30 -6.40 -4.57
CA LEU A 421 3.34 -5.43 -4.22
C LEU A 421 2.76 -4.03 -4.11
N MET A 422 1.89 -3.63 -5.06
CA MET A 422 1.26 -2.31 -5.08
C MET A 422 0.15 -2.15 -4.03
N TYR A 423 0.00 -3.07 -3.08
CA TYR A 423 -0.89 -2.86 -1.92
C TYR A 423 -0.30 -1.79 -0.98
N PRO A 424 -1.06 -0.76 -0.56
CA PRO A 424 -0.49 0.41 0.13
C PRO A 424 0.17 0.11 1.48
N MET A 425 -0.25 -0.94 2.21
CA MET A 425 0.31 -1.24 3.54
C MET A 425 1.60 -2.04 3.44
N TYR A 426 2.61 -1.65 4.19
CA TYR A 426 3.84 -2.44 4.30
C TYR A 426 3.59 -3.76 5.03
N SER A 427 4.12 -4.83 4.44
CA SER A 427 4.26 -6.15 5.07
C SER A 427 5.57 -6.77 4.63
N TYR A 428 6.37 -7.26 5.56
CA TYR A 428 7.64 -7.91 5.23
C TYR A 428 7.42 -9.32 4.67
N VAL A 429 7.91 -9.57 3.46
CA VAL A 429 7.88 -10.88 2.81
C VAL A 429 9.30 -11.30 2.40
N GLU A 430 9.82 -12.36 3.00
CA GLU A 430 11.19 -12.84 2.77
C GLU A 430 11.41 -13.39 1.35
N LYS A 431 10.42 -14.12 0.82
CA LYS A 431 10.42 -14.62 -0.56
C LYS A 431 9.33 -13.87 -1.29
N PHE A 432 9.74 -12.90 -2.08
CA PHE A 432 8.86 -11.96 -2.77
C PHE A 432 8.65 -12.39 -4.25
N PRO A 433 7.59 -13.16 -4.57
CA PRO A 433 7.10 -13.26 -5.93
C PRO A 433 6.20 -12.06 -6.24
N LEU A 434 6.44 -11.40 -7.36
CA LEU A 434 5.55 -10.35 -7.86
C LEU A 434 4.15 -10.94 -8.14
N HIS A 435 3.08 -10.30 -7.65
CA HIS A 435 1.74 -10.87 -7.76
C HIS A 435 1.22 -10.76 -9.20
N LYS A 436 0.24 -11.60 -9.55
CA LYS A 436 -0.35 -11.62 -10.90
C LYS A 436 -0.95 -10.25 -11.28
N ASP A 437 -1.50 -9.55 -10.29
CA ASP A 437 -2.07 -8.20 -10.43
C ASP A 437 -1.01 -7.17 -10.84
N ASP A 438 0.11 -7.09 -10.09
CA ASP A 438 1.24 -6.22 -10.42
C ASP A 438 1.80 -6.53 -11.82
N ILE A 439 1.94 -7.82 -12.15
CA ILE A 439 2.42 -8.29 -13.46
C ILE A 439 1.47 -7.86 -14.57
N GLU A 440 0.15 -8.00 -14.40
CA GLU A 440 -0.83 -7.63 -15.42
C GLU A 440 -0.94 -6.10 -15.57
N GLY A 441 -0.83 -5.34 -14.49
CA GLY A 441 -0.74 -3.88 -14.52
C GLY A 441 0.48 -3.38 -15.27
N ILE A 442 1.69 -3.83 -14.91
CA ILE A 442 2.92 -3.34 -15.57
C ILE A 442 3.02 -3.81 -17.02
N GLN A 443 2.53 -5.02 -17.33
CA GLN A 443 2.48 -5.53 -18.71
C GLN A 443 1.38 -4.88 -19.55
N TYR A 444 0.35 -4.27 -18.96
CA TYR A 444 -0.60 -3.43 -19.68
C TYR A 444 0.08 -2.14 -20.19
N LEU A 445 0.92 -1.50 -19.36
CA LEU A 445 1.63 -0.28 -19.71
C LEU A 445 2.78 -0.52 -20.72
N TYR A 446 3.65 -1.51 -20.45
CA TYR A 446 4.92 -1.70 -21.18
C TYR A 446 5.00 -2.98 -22.02
N GLY A 447 3.97 -3.84 -21.96
CA GLY A 447 3.97 -5.14 -22.64
C GLY A 447 4.79 -6.22 -21.91
N LYS A 448 4.85 -7.41 -22.50
CA LYS A 448 5.57 -8.57 -21.93
C LYS A 448 7.01 -8.62 -22.43
N ARG A 449 7.93 -9.09 -21.57
CA ARG A 449 9.33 -9.34 -21.95
C ARG A 449 9.44 -10.36 -23.09
N ASN A 450 9.86 -9.90 -24.26
CA ASN A 450 10.05 -10.76 -25.44
C ASN A 450 11.40 -11.48 -25.41
N HIS A 451 11.42 -12.74 -24.97
CA HIS A 451 12.63 -13.59 -24.95
C HIS A 451 13.24 -13.93 -26.33
N ALA A 452 12.68 -13.42 -27.43
CA ALA A 452 13.10 -13.74 -28.80
C ALA A 452 14.35 -13.00 -29.31
N ASN A 453 14.85 -11.97 -28.60
CA ASN A 453 15.91 -11.07 -29.09
C ASN A 453 17.20 -11.04 -28.23
N LEU A 454 17.62 -12.20 -27.68
CA LEU A 454 18.91 -12.34 -26.96
C LEU A 454 20.05 -12.93 -27.83
N HIS A 455 19.92 -12.91 -29.16
CA HIS A 455 20.90 -13.51 -30.09
C HIS A 455 21.37 -12.57 -31.21
N GLN A 456 22.13 -11.53 -30.82
CA GLN A 456 23.14 -10.77 -31.59
C GLN A 456 23.65 -9.63 -30.67
N ASN A 457 24.94 -9.41 -30.37
CA ASN A 457 26.20 -10.14 -30.64
C ASN A 457 27.20 -9.84 -29.45
N PRO A 458 28.56 -10.02 -29.46
CA PRO A 458 29.21 -10.84 -28.42
C PRO A 458 30.39 -10.24 -27.59
N ARG A 459 30.77 -10.95 -26.50
CA ARG A 459 32.03 -10.86 -25.69
C ARG A 459 32.23 -9.57 -24.86
N THR A 460 32.91 -9.51 -23.70
CA THR A 460 33.83 -10.39 -22.89
C THR A 460 33.95 -9.78 -21.47
N THR A 461 34.22 -10.42 -20.32
CA THR A 461 34.40 -11.84 -19.88
C THR A 461 34.21 -11.94 -18.35
N THR A 462 33.58 -13.00 -17.81
CA THR A 462 33.94 -13.54 -16.47
C THR A 462 33.64 -15.04 -16.37
N THR A 463 34.47 -15.75 -15.60
CA THR A 463 34.48 -17.21 -15.44
C THR A 463 33.46 -17.73 -14.42
N PRO A 464 32.77 -18.86 -14.66
CA PRO A 464 31.87 -19.50 -13.69
C PRO A 464 32.56 -20.62 -12.88
N PHE A 465 32.07 -20.90 -11.67
CA PHE A 465 32.07 -22.21 -10.94
C PHE A 465 31.46 -22.00 -9.53
N PRO A 466 30.89 -23.03 -8.87
CA PRO A 466 29.91 -24.01 -9.36
C PRO A 466 28.68 -24.14 -8.41
N ASP A 467 27.94 -25.25 -8.57
CA ASP A 467 26.93 -25.84 -7.67
C ASP A 467 25.48 -25.31 -7.78
N ASP A 468 24.43 -26.14 -7.76
CA ASP A 468 24.38 -27.62 -7.75
C ASP A 468 23.24 -28.16 -8.64
N LYS A 469 23.26 -29.47 -8.90
CA LYS A 469 22.42 -30.20 -9.86
C LYS A 469 20.97 -30.29 -9.39
N SER A 470 20.05 -29.75 -10.20
CA SER A 470 18.64 -30.13 -10.18
C SER A 470 18.39 -31.25 -11.20
N GLU A 471 17.82 -32.37 -10.74
CA GLU A 471 17.66 -33.59 -11.52
C GLU A 471 16.52 -33.47 -12.55
N ALA A 472 16.84 -33.75 -13.82
CA ALA A 472 15.91 -33.56 -14.92
C ALA A 472 14.82 -34.64 -14.95
N THR A 473 13.55 -34.23 -14.83
CA THR A 473 12.42 -35.04 -15.32
C THR A 473 11.78 -34.36 -16.54
N LYS A 474 11.74 -35.10 -17.64
CA LYS A 474 11.43 -34.62 -19.00
C LYS A 474 9.93 -34.25 -19.16
N PRO A 475 9.59 -33.18 -19.91
CA PRO A 475 8.21 -32.84 -20.21
C PRO A 475 7.58 -33.87 -21.16
N THR A 476 6.43 -34.41 -20.78
CA THR A 476 5.55 -35.17 -21.68
C THR A 476 4.50 -34.23 -22.25
N THR A 477 4.71 -33.78 -23.49
CA THR A 477 3.73 -33.02 -24.25
C THR A 477 2.52 -33.89 -24.58
N THR A 478 1.37 -33.61 -23.97
CA THR A 478 0.07 -34.16 -24.40
C THR A 478 -0.84 -33.01 -24.79
N THR A 479 -0.85 -32.70 -26.09
CA THR A 479 -1.72 -31.67 -26.66
C THR A 479 -3.08 -32.27 -27.02
N THR A 480 -4.06 -32.21 -26.10
CA THR A 480 -5.49 -32.30 -26.50
C THR A 480 -6.43 -31.67 -25.47
N THR A 481 -7.29 -30.77 -25.98
CA THR A 481 -8.60 -30.36 -25.44
C THR A 481 -8.68 -29.84 -24.00
N SER A 482 -8.88 -28.51 -23.88
CA SER A 482 -9.38 -27.83 -22.69
C SER A 482 -10.73 -28.38 -22.22
N PRO A 483 -10.91 -28.66 -20.92
CA PRO A 483 -12.23 -28.70 -20.27
C PRO A 483 -12.60 -27.30 -19.77
N VAL A 484 -13.80 -26.84 -20.11
CA VAL A 484 -14.33 -25.52 -19.72
C VAL A 484 -15.31 -25.66 -18.54
N ASP A 485 -15.04 -24.90 -17.48
CA ASP A 485 -15.99 -24.26 -16.52
C ASP A 485 -16.96 -25.11 -15.64
N PRO A 486 -16.94 -24.95 -14.30
CA PRO A 486 -17.93 -25.47 -13.37
C PRO A 486 -19.18 -24.57 -13.10
N THR A 487 -19.57 -23.59 -13.94
CA THR A 487 -20.76 -22.72 -13.69
C THR A 487 -21.76 -22.49 -14.84
N LYS A 488 -22.27 -23.58 -15.45
CA LYS A 488 -23.42 -23.48 -16.40
C LYS A 488 -24.79 -23.18 -15.77
N ASP A 489 -24.85 -23.07 -14.45
CA ASP A 489 -26.07 -22.82 -13.68
C ASP A 489 -26.09 -21.37 -13.15
N ALA A 490 -27.00 -20.55 -13.69
CA ALA A 490 -27.17 -19.15 -13.26
C ALA A 490 -27.48 -19.01 -11.76
N CYS A 491 -28.05 -20.04 -11.13
CA CYS A 491 -28.33 -20.05 -9.69
C CYS A 491 -27.08 -20.31 -8.83
N LYS A 492 -25.92 -20.65 -9.42
CA LYS A 492 -24.65 -20.84 -8.70
C LYS A 492 -23.68 -19.67 -8.85
N LEU A 493 -24.00 -18.69 -9.70
CA LEU A 493 -23.23 -17.46 -9.87
C LEU A 493 -23.44 -16.50 -8.70
N GLY A 494 -22.38 -15.81 -8.27
CA GLY A 494 -22.42 -14.82 -7.20
C GLY A 494 -22.94 -13.45 -7.63
N SER A 495 -22.70 -13.07 -8.88
CA SER A 495 -23.09 -11.80 -9.52
C SER A 495 -23.14 -11.96 -11.05
N PHE A 496 -23.59 -10.92 -11.74
CA PHE A 496 -23.64 -10.80 -13.20
C PHE A 496 -22.87 -9.56 -13.63
N ASP A 497 -22.38 -9.54 -14.87
CA ASP A 497 -21.64 -8.39 -15.41
C ASP A 497 -22.59 -7.22 -15.70
N THR A 498 -23.78 -7.52 -16.24
CA THR A 498 -24.91 -6.60 -16.36
C THR A 498 -26.23 -7.37 -16.49
N ILE A 499 -27.34 -6.74 -16.09
CA ILE A 499 -28.70 -7.23 -16.26
C ILE A 499 -29.47 -6.16 -17.04
N THR A 500 -30.13 -6.53 -18.12
CA THR A 500 -30.87 -5.55 -18.94
C THR A 500 -32.08 -6.16 -19.65
N VAL A 501 -32.90 -5.33 -20.26
CA VAL A 501 -34.05 -5.75 -21.07
C VAL A 501 -33.77 -5.53 -22.55
N ILE A 502 -33.73 -6.62 -23.31
CA ILE A 502 -33.51 -6.64 -24.76
C ILE A 502 -34.64 -7.47 -25.39
N GLU A 503 -35.22 -6.97 -26.48
CA GLU A 503 -36.35 -7.59 -27.21
C GLU A 503 -37.58 -7.88 -26.32
N GLY A 504 -37.67 -7.21 -25.16
CA GLY A 504 -38.72 -7.38 -24.15
C GLY A 504 -38.47 -8.52 -23.14
N GLU A 505 -37.31 -9.18 -23.18
CA GLU A 505 -36.92 -10.25 -22.27
C GLU A 505 -35.80 -9.77 -21.33
N LEU A 506 -35.84 -10.18 -20.05
CA LEU A 506 -34.81 -9.83 -19.07
C LEU A 506 -33.60 -10.74 -19.30
N HIS A 507 -32.45 -10.15 -19.59
CA HIS A 507 -31.18 -10.82 -19.88
C HIS A 507 -30.19 -10.60 -18.74
N PHE A 508 -29.44 -11.64 -18.41
CA PHE A 508 -28.38 -11.67 -17.39
C PHE A 508 -27.10 -12.09 -18.09
N PHE A 509 -26.07 -11.24 -18.11
CA PHE A 509 -24.81 -11.49 -18.80
C PHE A 509 -23.73 -11.90 -17.81
N LYS A 510 -22.93 -12.93 -18.14
CA LYS A 510 -21.72 -13.28 -17.39
C LYS A 510 -20.68 -13.98 -18.27
N ASP A 511 -19.45 -13.49 -18.29
CA ASP A 511 -18.25 -14.17 -18.80
C ASP A 511 -18.45 -14.88 -20.16
N GLY A 512 -18.85 -14.12 -21.18
CA GLY A 512 -19.08 -14.61 -22.55
C GLY A 512 -20.43 -15.30 -22.77
N HIS A 513 -21.24 -15.46 -21.73
CA HIS A 513 -22.53 -16.13 -21.76
C HIS A 513 -23.67 -15.21 -21.30
N TYR A 514 -24.91 -15.61 -21.62
CA TYR A 514 -26.09 -14.97 -21.07
C TYR A 514 -27.24 -15.95 -20.84
N TRP A 515 -28.09 -15.61 -19.87
CA TRP A 515 -29.39 -16.26 -19.63
C TRP A 515 -30.49 -15.23 -19.84
N LYS A 516 -31.71 -15.69 -20.12
CA LYS A 516 -32.87 -14.81 -20.27
C LYS A 516 -34.15 -15.39 -19.70
N ILE A 517 -35.01 -14.50 -19.20
CA ILE A 517 -36.33 -14.83 -18.66
C ILE A 517 -37.40 -14.21 -19.56
N SER A 518 -38.22 -15.09 -20.14
CA SER A 518 -39.36 -14.68 -20.96
C SER A 518 -40.64 -14.65 -20.15
N SER A 519 -41.38 -13.54 -20.22
CA SER A 519 -42.71 -13.44 -19.61
C SER A 519 -43.76 -14.30 -20.35
N ARG A 520 -43.43 -14.88 -21.52
CA ARG A 520 -44.31 -15.75 -22.30
C ARG A 520 -44.25 -17.23 -21.88
N ASN A 521 -43.14 -17.66 -21.28
CA ASN A 521 -42.86 -19.07 -20.97
C ASN A 521 -42.79 -19.32 -19.44
N GLY A 522 -43.70 -18.71 -18.67
CA GLY A 522 -43.85 -18.99 -17.24
C GLY A 522 -42.66 -18.57 -16.36
N GLU A 523 -41.97 -17.47 -16.71
CA GLU A 523 -40.82 -16.91 -15.96
C GLU A 523 -39.64 -17.88 -15.71
N SER A 524 -39.51 -18.95 -16.50
CA SER A 524 -38.38 -19.87 -16.41
C SER A 524 -37.11 -19.27 -17.04
N VAL A 525 -35.96 -19.51 -16.40
CA VAL A 525 -34.64 -19.10 -16.90
C VAL A 525 -34.21 -19.98 -18.07
N MET A 526 -33.83 -19.37 -19.20
CA MET A 526 -33.30 -20.06 -20.38
C MET A 526 -31.83 -19.67 -20.61
N GLY A 527 -30.97 -20.64 -20.87
CA GLY A 527 -29.53 -20.46 -21.12
C GLY A 527 -28.70 -21.62 -20.55
N PRO A 528 -27.37 -21.51 -20.50
CA PRO A 528 -26.57 -20.40 -21.03
C PRO A 528 -26.56 -20.36 -22.57
N PHE A 529 -26.64 -19.16 -23.13
CA PHE A 529 -26.41 -18.87 -24.55
C PHE A 529 -25.08 -18.14 -24.70
N SER A 530 -24.38 -18.31 -25.83
CA SER A 530 -23.13 -17.57 -26.08
C SER A 530 -23.41 -16.13 -26.54
N ILE A 531 -22.74 -15.14 -25.94
CA ILE A 531 -22.75 -13.75 -26.40
C ILE A 531 -22.17 -13.69 -27.83
N SER A 532 -21.08 -14.41 -28.10
CA SER A 532 -20.38 -14.35 -29.40
C SER A 532 -21.19 -14.98 -30.55
N GLU A 533 -22.14 -15.86 -30.28
CA GLU A 533 -23.05 -16.41 -31.29
C GLU A 533 -24.15 -15.41 -31.68
N ARG A 534 -24.70 -14.68 -30.69
CA ARG A 534 -25.80 -13.72 -30.92
C ARG A 534 -25.30 -12.34 -31.34
N TRP A 535 -24.18 -11.89 -30.78
CA TRP A 535 -23.57 -10.58 -30.97
C TRP A 535 -22.04 -10.70 -31.20
N PRO A 536 -21.59 -11.17 -32.37
CA PRO A 536 -20.20 -11.60 -32.59
C PRO A 536 -19.11 -10.52 -32.44
N ALA A 537 -19.48 -9.24 -32.45
CA ALA A 537 -18.54 -8.14 -32.28
C ALA A 537 -18.45 -7.60 -30.84
N LEU A 538 -19.22 -8.17 -29.89
CA LEU A 538 -19.10 -7.80 -28.48
C LEU A 538 -17.94 -8.56 -27.80
N PRO A 539 -17.26 -7.94 -26.82
CA PRO A 539 -16.37 -8.64 -25.91
C PRO A 539 -17.15 -9.61 -25.01
N ALA A 540 -16.44 -10.49 -24.31
CA ALA A 540 -17.04 -11.47 -23.41
C ALA A 540 -17.74 -10.83 -22.20
N VAL A 541 -17.24 -9.68 -21.72
CA VAL A 541 -17.78 -8.93 -20.57
C VAL A 541 -18.31 -7.59 -21.07
N ILE A 542 -19.54 -7.24 -20.68
CA ILE A 542 -20.18 -5.96 -21.00
C ILE A 542 -20.71 -5.31 -19.70
N ASP A 543 -20.54 -4.00 -19.56
CA ASP A 543 -20.87 -3.25 -18.33
C ASP A 543 -22.33 -2.79 -18.28
N SER A 544 -22.92 -2.50 -19.45
CA SER A 544 -24.36 -2.21 -19.56
C SER A 544 -24.84 -2.30 -21.00
N ALA A 545 -26.17 -2.40 -21.17
CA ALA A 545 -26.80 -2.27 -22.48
C ALA A 545 -28.24 -1.74 -22.38
N PHE A 546 -28.74 -1.16 -23.48
CA PHE A 546 -30.15 -0.76 -23.62
C PHE A 546 -30.65 -0.85 -25.08
N GLU A 547 -31.95 -1.11 -25.25
CA GLU A 547 -32.64 -1.04 -26.55
C GLU A 547 -33.42 0.27 -26.68
N ASP A 548 -33.10 1.14 -27.64
CA ASP A 548 -33.89 2.36 -27.88
C ASP A 548 -35.30 2.03 -28.38
N LEU A 549 -36.33 2.51 -27.68
CA LEU A 549 -37.73 2.19 -27.96
C LEU A 549 -38.22 2.68 -29.33
N GLN A 550 -37.59 3.69 -29.93
CA GLN A 550 -38.00 4.24 -31.23
C GLN A 550 -37.34 3.51 -32.41
N THR A 551 -36.01 3.40 -32.39
CA THR A 551 -35.22 2.91 -33.51
C THR A 551 -34.93 1.41 -33.45
N LYS A 552 -35.24 0.76 -32.31
CA LYS A 552 -34.93 -0.66 -32.05
C LYS A 552 -33.44 -1.00 -32.18
N LYS A 553 -32.60 0.01 -31.96
CA LYS A 553 -31.15 -0.13 -31.88
C LYS A 553 -30.75 -0.54 -30.47
N MET A 554 -29.94 -1.58 -30.37
CA MET A 554 -29.35 -2.03 -29.10
C MET A 554 -27.98 -1.38 -28.95
N TYR A 555 -27.78 -0.65 -27.86
CA TYR A 555 -26.50 -0.08 -27.45
C TYR A 555 -25.90 -0.98 -26.38
N PHE A 556 -24.64 -1.37 -26.54
CA PHE A 556 -23.87 -2.15 -25.57
C PHE A 556 -22.61 -1.38 -25.20
N PHE A 557 -22.22 -1.41 -23.93
CA PHE A 557 -21.05 -0.74 -23.39
C PHE A 557 -20.10 -1.77 -22.76
N SER A 558 -18.79 -1.58 -22.95
CA SER A 558 -17.73 -2.38 -22.33
C SER A 558 -16.46 -1.52 -22.29
N GLY A 559 -16.00 -1.20 -21.09
CA GLY A 559 -15.04 -0.12 -20.84
C GLY A 559 -15.48 1.20 -21.48
N ALA A 560 -14.51 2.00 -21.90
CA ALA A 560 -14.73 3.28 -22.59
C ALA A 560 -15.27 3.13 -24.03
N ARG A 561 -15.80 1.96 -24.41
CA ARG A 561 -16.25 1.63 -25.77
C ARG A 561 -17.73 1.23 -25.79
N PHE A 562 -18.39 1.55 -26.90
CA PHE A 562 -19.75 1.11 -27.17
C PHE A 562 -19.96 0.59 -28.60
N TRP A 563 -20.97 -0.26 -28.75
CA TRP A 563 -21.43 -0.84 -30.01
C TRP A 563 -22.92 -0.56 -30.19
N VAL A 564 -23.34 -0.33 -31.43
CA VAL A 564 -24.74 -0.12 -31.79
C VAL A 564 -25.17 -1.19 -32.79
N TYR A 565 -26.02 -2.12 -32.35
CA TYR A 565 -26.62 -3.14 -33.21
C TYR A 565 -27.93 -2.66 -33.82
N THR A 566 -28.14 -2.96 -35.09
CA THR A 566 -29.40 -2.77 -35.83
C THR A 566 -29.73 -4.08 -36.54
N GLY A 567 -30.52 -4.95 -35.89
CA GLY A 567 -30.67 -6.34 -36.31
C GLY A 567 -29.32 -7.08 -36.23
N LYS A 568 -28.88 -7.66 -37.35
CA LYS A 568 -27.58 -8.36 -37.46
C LYS A 568 -26.39 -7.43 -37.73
N ASN A 569 -26.62 -6.17 -38.09
CA ASN A 569 -25.55 -5.22 -38.40
C ASN A 569 -25.07 -4.53 -37.12
N VAL A 570 -23.76 -4.30 -37.00
CA VAL A 570 -23.13 -3.63 -35.85
C VAL A 570 -22.29 -2.44 -36.29
N LEU A 571 -22.33 -1.37 -35.49
CA LEU A 571 -21.44 -0.22 -35.58
C LEU A 571 -20.68 -0.08 -34.26
N GLY A 572 -19.41 -0.45 -34.24
CA GLY A 572 -18.55 -0.38 -33.05
C GLY A 572 -17.27 -1.23 -33.22
N PRO A 573 -16.34 -1.17 -32.26
CA PRO A 573 -16.35 -0.29 -31.08
C PRO A 573 -16.18 1.20 -31.46
N ARG A 574 -16.81 2.09 -30.68
CA ARG A 574 -16.60 3.55 -30.71
C ARG A 574 -16.31 4.03 -29.29
N SER A 575 -15.42 5.01 -29.10
CA SER A 575 -15.25 5.65 -27.78
C SER A 575 -16.57 6.29 -27.34
N ILE A 576 -16.91 6.14 -26.05
CA ILE A 576 -18.08 6.78 -25.43
C ILE A 576 -18.00 8.32 -25.45
N GLU A 577 -16.83 8.91 -25.64
CA GLU A 577 -16.67 10.35 -25.91
C GLU A 577 -17.43 10.80 -27.16
N LYS A 578 -17.65 9.90 -28.15
CA LYS A 578 -18.50 10.19 -29.31
C LYS A 578 -19.97 10.39 -28.94
N LEU A 579 -20.38 10.00 -27.73
CA LEU A 579 -21.66 10.34 -27.13
C LEU A 579 -21.62 11.64 -26.32
N GLY A 580 -20.47 12.31 -26.19
CA GLY A 580 -20.29 13.50 -25.35
C GLY A 580 -20.13 13.21 -23.85
N LEU A 581 -19.76 11.96 -23.49
CA LEU A 581 -19.28 11.65 -22.15
C LEU A 581 -17.83 12.14 -21.98
N PRO A 582 -17.40 12.56 -20.77
CA PRO A 582 -15.99 12.87 -20.50
C PRO A 582 -15.08 11.65 -20.71
N ASN A 583 -13.82 11.89 -21.10
CA ASN A 583 -12.79 10.86 -21.18
C ASN A 583 -12.42 10.24 -19.83
N THR A 584 -12.71 10.92 -18.71
CA THR A 584 -12.58 10.39 -17.34
C THR A 584 -13.56 9.26 -17.00
N ILE A 585 -14.54 8.98 -17.88
CA ILE A 585 -15.50 7.89 -17.69
C ILE A 585 -14.94 6.61 -18.28
N GLN A 586 -14.52 5.69 -17.41
CA GLN A 586 -13.89 4.43 -17.81
C GLN A 586 -14.89 3.37 -18.31
N LYS A 587 -16.17 3.43 -17.90
CA LYS A 587 -17.24 2.52 -18.33
C LYS A 587 -18.63 3.15 -18.12
N VAL A 588 -19.68 2.51 -18.65
CA VAL A 588 -21.07 2.86 -18.36
C VAL A 588 -21.72 1.66 -17.68
N GLU A 589 -22.04 1.80 -16.40
CA GLU A 589 -22.54 0.76 -15.50
C GLU A 589 -24.07 0.65 -15.49
N GLY A 590 -24.77 1.46 -16.28
CA GLY A 590 -26.23 1.34 -16.34
C GLY A 590 -26.91 2.30 -17.29
N ALA A 591 -28.14 1.93 -17.65
CA ALA A 591 -28.95 2.66 -18.60
C ALA A 591 -30.45 2.63 -18.24
N LEU A 592 -31.02 3.80 -17.92
CA LEU A 592 -32.47 3.96 -17.68
C LEU A 592 -33.13 4.81 -18.78
N GLN A 593 -34.20 4.30 -19.37
CA GLN A 593 -34.92 5.06 -20.39
C GLN A 593 -35.80 6.16 -19.76
N ARG A 594 -35.80 7.34 -20.38
CA ARG A 594 -36.52 8.51 -19.90
C ARG A 594 -37.42 9.08 -20.98
N GLY A 595 -38.49 8.35 -21.28
CA GLY A 595 -39.45 8.70 -22.32
C GLY A 595 -38.91 8.39 -23.73
N LYS A 596 -39.36 9.14 -24.73
CA LYS A 596 -39.00 8.89 -26.13
C LYS A 596 -37.66 9.53 -26.49
N GLY A 597 -36.62 8.71 -26.71
CA GLY A 597 -35.34 9.13 -27.31
C GLY A 597 -34.34 9.79 -26.35
N LYS A 598 -34.59 9.74 -25.04
CA LYS A 598 -33.61 10.14 -24.01
C LYS A 598 -33.32 8.94 -23.11
N VAL A 599 -32.04 8.71 -22.82
CA VAL A 599 -31.56 7.67 -21.91
C VAL A 599 -30.67 8.30 -20.86
N LEU A 600 -30.77 7.84 -19.62
CA LEU A 600 -29.85 8.17 -18.54
C LEU A 600 -28.78 7.10 -18.49
N LEU A 601 -27.52 7.48 -18.69
CA LEU A 601 -26.35 6.61 -18.56
C LEU A 601 -25.71 6.84 -17.20
N PHE A 602 -25.39 5.77 -16.47
CA PHE A 602 -24.82 5.80 -15.13
C PHE A 602 -23.35 5.37 -15.18
N SER A 603 -22.50 6.03 -14.39
CA SER A 603 -21.11 5.63 -14.13
C SER A 603 -20.71 6.17 -12.76
N GLY A 604 -20.42 5.27 -11.84
CA GLY A 604 -20.25 5.57 -10.42
C GLY A 604 -21.41 6.41 -9.88
N GLU A 605 -21.06 7.42 -9.09
CA GLU A 605 -22.04 8.26 -8.40
C GLU A 605 -22.77 9.25 -9.30
N ASN A 606 -22.49 9.26 -10.61
CA ASN A 606 -22.98 10.23 -11.57
C ASN A 606 -23.84 9.58 -12.66
N PHE A 607 -24.74 10.38 -13.23
CA PHE A 607 -25.45 10.03 -14.45
C PHE A 607 -25.54 11.20 -15.43
N TRP A 608 -25.64 10.87 -16.71
CA TRP A 608 -25.75 11.79 -17.84
C TRP A 608 -27.00 11.49 -18.65
N ARG A 609 -27.61 12.49 -19.29
CA ARG A 609 -28.75 12.28 -20.19
C ARG A 609 -28.32 12.33 -21.64
N LEU A 610 -28.25 11.16 -22.27
CA LEU A 610 -28.02 10.99 -23.71
C LEU A 610 -29.29 11.34 -24.50
N ASP A 611 -29.13 12.16 -25.54
CA ASP A 611 -30.03 12.20 -26.69
C ASP A 611 -29.64 11.11 -27.69
N VAL A 612 -30.52 10.12 -27.88
CA VAL A 612 -30.23 8.96 -28.74
C VAL A 612 -30.23 9.34 -30.22
N LYS A 613 -31.01 10.36 -30.62
CA LYS A 613 -31.10 10.81 -32.01
C LYS A 613 -29.89 11.66 -32.40
N ALA A 614 -29.45 12.55 -31.52
CA ALA A 614 -28.26 13.36 -31.72
C ALA A 614 -26.95 12.60 -31.40
N GLN A 615 -27.05 11.42 -30.75
CA GLN A 615 -25.92 10.69 -30.17
C GLN A 615 -25.03 11.61 -29.31
N LYS A 616 -25.63 12.44 -28.46
CA LYS A 616 -24.91 13.42 -27.63
C LYS A 616 -25.55 13.61 -26.25
N ILE A 617 -24.73 13.73 -25.21
CA ILE A 617 -25.14 14.14 -23.87
C ILE A 617 -25.71 15.58 -23.91
N ASP A 618 -26.86 15.78 -23.26
CA ASP A 618 -27.46 17.09 -23.06
C ASP A 618 -26.63 17.96 -22.11
N ALA A 619 -26.62 19.28 -22.33
CA ALA A 619 -25.99 20.22 -21.40
C ALA A 619 -26.62 20.17 -19.99
N GLY A 620 -25.81 20.45 -18.95
CA GLY A 620 -26.23 20.41 -17.55
C GLY A 620 -26.20 19.02 -16.90
N TYR A 621 -25.27 18.17 -17.37
CA TYR A 621 -24.87 16.87 -16.82
C TYR A 621 -23.32 16.81 -16.76
N PRO A 622 -22.69 16.03 -15.85
CA PRO A 622 -23.29 15.03 -14.95
C PRO A 622 -24.24 15.60 -13.90
N ARG A 623 -25.01 14.70 -13.30
CA ARG A 623 -25.72 14.93 -12.04
C ARG A 623 -25.47 13.75 -11.11
N TYR A 624 -25.36 14.02 -9.82
CA TYR A 624 -25.25 12.98 -8.81
C TYR A 624 -26.51 12.11 -8.75
N THR A 625 -26.31 10.81 -8.63
CA THR A 625 -27.36 9.79 -8.60
C THR A 625 -28.28 9.98 -7.39
N ASP A 626 -27.73 10.15 -6.18
CA ASP A 626 -28.51 10.35 -4.93
C ASP A 626 -29.46 11.56 -4.95
N VAL A 627 -29.04 12.69 -5.54
CA VAL A 627 -29.85 13.92 -5.67
C VAL A 627 -31.16 13.66 -6.45
N VAL A 628 -31.18 12.66 -7.32
CA VAL A 628 -32.28 12.39 -8.26
C VAL A 628 -32.96 11.05 -7.99
N PHE A 629 -32.22 10.10 -7.43
CA PHE A 629 -32.60 8.73 -7.09
C PHE A 629 -32.19 8.49 -5.62
N GLY A 630 -32.89 9.11 -4.68
CA GLY A 630 -32.59 8.95 -3.25
C GLY A 630 -32.89 7.53 -2.76
N GLY A 631 -31.99 6.96 -1.94
CA GLY A 631 -32.18 5.69 -1.26
C GLY A 631 -31.72 4.43 -2.00
N VAL A 632 -31.11 4.57 -3.18
CA VAL A 632 -30.41 3.48 -3.90
C VAL A 632 -28.89 3.61 -3.71
N PRO A 633 -28.09 2.54 -3.89
CA PRO A 633 -26.63 2.65 -3.87
C PRO A 633 -26.10 3.59 -4.95
N ASN A 634 -25.19 4.49 -4.58
CA ASN A 634 -24.44 5.35 -5.52
C ASN A 634 -23.36 4.56 -6.27
N ASP A 635 -22.96 3.39 -5.77
CA ASP A 635 -22.00 2.45 -6.35
C ASP A 635 -22.70 1.24 -6.98
N ALA A 636 -23.83 1.47 -7.65
CA ALA A 636 -24.58 0.42 -8.34
C ALA A 636 -23.84 -0.06 -9.60
N HIS A 637 -23.23 -1.25 -9.55
CA HIS A 637 -22.52 -1.86 -10.68
C HIS A 637 -23.39 -2.14 -11.91
N ASP A 638 -24.71 -2.18 -11.74
CA ASP A 638 -25.68 -2.43 -12.81
C ASP A 638 -26.98 -1.66 -12.52
N VAL A 639 -27.46 -0.87 -13.49
CA VAL A 639 -28.72 -0.09 -13.38
C VAL A 639 -29.59 -0.26 -14.62
N PHE A 640 -30.79 -0.82 -14.44
CA PHE A 640 -31.71 -1.13 -15.56
C PHE A 640 -33.19 -0.90 -15.21
N GLN A 641 -34.05 -0.90 -16.24
CA GLN A 641 -35.49 -0.76 -16.09
C GLN A 641 -36.22 -2.04 -16.48
N TYR A 642 -37.02 -2.60 -15.57
CA TYR A 642 -37.80 -3.82 -15.82
C TYR A 642 -39.21 -3.71 -15.22
N LYS A 643 -40.22 -4.20 -15.96
CA LYS A 643 -41.65 -4.13 -15.57
C LYS A 643 -42.07 -2.77 -14.96
N GLY A 644 -41.62 -1.67 -15.58
CA GLY A 644 -41.94 -0.29 -15.17
C GLY A 644 -41.20 0.25 -13.94
N HIS A 645 -40.35 -0.56 -13.28
CA HIS A 645 -39.55 -0.16 -12.12
C HIS A 645 -38.08 -0.01 -12.52
N MET A 646 -37.34 0.82 -11.78
CA MET A 646 -35.89 1.00 -11.94
C MET A 646 -35.20 0.12 -10.90
N TYR A 647 -34.15 -0.59 -11.30
CA TYR A 647 -33.37 -1.49 -10.47
C TYR A 647 -31.94 -0.98 -10.41
N PHE A 648 -31.41 -0.87 -9.20
CA PHE A 648 -30.02 -0.51 -8.92
C PHE A 648 -29.41 -1.70 -8.18
N CYS A 649 -28.47 -2.39 -8.82
CA CYS A 649 -27.88 -3.61 -8.29
C CYS A 649 -26.52 -3.32 -7.66
N ARG A 650 -26.23 -3.95 -6.51
CA ARG A 650 -24.90 -3.97 -5.90
C ARG A 650 -24.61 -5.37 -5.41
N GLU A 651 -23.59 -5.99 -5.98
CA GLU A 651 -23.34 -7.43 -5.85
C GLU A 651 -24.61 -8.27 -6.10
N ARG A 652 -24.96 -9.15 -5.16
CA ARG A 652 -26.12 -10.04 -5.15
C ARG A 652 -27.46 -9.36 -4.86
N PHE A 653 -27.46 -8.08 -4.49
CA PHE A 653 -28.64 -7.33 -4.04
C PHE A 653 -29.14 -6.34 -5.09
N TYR A 654 -30.43 -6.03 -5.07
CA TYR A 654 -31.00 -4.91 -5.83
C TYR A 654 -31.91 -4.02 -4.96
N TRP A 655 -31.95 -2.74 -5.31
CA TRP A 655 -32.90 -1.76 -4.83
C TRP A 655 -33.85 -1.44 -5.98
N ARG A 656 -35.13 -1.80 -5.82
CA ARG A 656 -36.18 -1.46 -6.76
C ARG A 656 -36.79 -0.13 -6.36
N MET A 657 -36.86 0.76 -7.34
CA MET A 657 -37.43 2.08 -7.23
C MET A 657 -38.63 2.22 -8.16
N ASN A 658 -39.73 2.72 -7.60
CA ASN A 658 -40.97 2.95 -8.34
C ASN A 658 -40.93 4.26 -9.17
N SER A 659 -41.97 4.50 -9.96
CA SER A 659 -42.08 5.71 -10.81
C SER A 659 -42.13 7.04 -10.04
N ARG A 660 -42.41 7.02 -8.73
CA ARG A 660 -42.35 8.19 -7.83
C ARG A 660 -40.97 8.39 -7.21
N ARG A 661 -39.96 7.62 -7.63
CA ARG A 661 -38.57 7.64 -7.14
C ARG A 661 -38.44 7.29 -5.65
N GLN A 662 -39.31 6.41 -5.17
CA GLN A 662 -39.20 5.82 -3.84
C GLN A 662 -38.71 4.39 -4.00
N VAL A 663 -37.69 4.01 -3.23
CA VAL A 663 -37.32 2.59 -3.09
C VAL A 663 -38.46 1.89 -2.37
N ASP A 664 -39.05 0.91 -3.05
CA ASP A 664 -40.25 0.21 -2.57
C ASP A 664 -39.97 -1.28 -2.29
N ARG A 665 -38.80 -1.78 -2.69
CA ARG A 665 -38.30 -3.12 -2.35
C ARG A 665 -36.78 -3.18 -2.41
N VAL A 666 -36.16 -3.81 -1.43
CA VAL A 666 -34.80 -4.35 -1.51
C VAL A 666 -34.91 -5.87 -1.58
N GLY A 667 -34.06 -6.54 -2.37
CA GLY A 667 -34.14 -7.98 -2.56
C GLY A 667 -32.88 -8.58 -3.16
N TYR A 668 -32.93 -9.87 -3.48
CA TYR A 668 -31.80 -10.63 -4.03
C TYR A 668 -32.01 -10.90 -5.52
N VAL A 669 -31.01 -10.60 -6.35
CA VAL A 669 -31.06 -10.86 -7.81
C VAL A 669 -31.39 -12.33 -8.08
N LYS A 670 -30.72 -13.25 -7.38
CA LYS A 670 -30.88 -14.70 -7.53
C LYS A 670 -32.28 -15.22 -7.18
N TYR A 671 -32.88 -14.77 -6.08
CA TYR A 671 -34.16 -15.30 -5.62
C TYR A 671 -35.36 -14.57 -6.22
N ASP A 672 -35.29 -13.25 -6.34
CA ASP A 672 -36.42 -12.44 -6.78
C ASP A 672 -36.50 -12.27 -8.29
N LEU A 673 -35.36 -12.19 -8.99
CA LEU A 673 -35.31 -12.00 -10.43
C LEU A 673 -35.10 -13.33 -11.16
N LEU A 674 -34.13 -14.15 -10.74
CA LEU A 674 -33.85 -15.48 -11.34
C LEU A 674 -34.71 -16.64 -10.83
N LYS A 675 -35.49 -16.45 -9.76
CA LYS A 675 -36.41 -17.47 -9.20
C LYS A 675 -35.75 -18.78 -8.78
N CYS A 676 -34.49 -18.74 -8.37
CA CYS A 676 -33.78 -19.91 -7.85
C CYS A 676 -34.43 -20.43 -6.55
N SER A 677 -34.54 -21.75 -6.40
CA SER A 677 -35.05 -22.39 -5.18
C SER A 677 -33.99 -22.45 -4.09
N ASP A 678 -34.36 -22.18 -2.83
CA ASP A 678 -33.50 -22.41 -1.68
C ASP A 678 -33.24 -23.91 -1.47
N SER A 679 -31.97 -24.29 -1.41
CA SER A 679 -31.49 -25.62 -1.01
C SER A 679 -30.84 -25.60 0.38
N SER A 680 -31.14 -24.59 1.20
CA SER A 680 -30.57 -24.36 2.54
C SER A 680 -31.65 -24.31 3.64
N SER A 681 -32.67 -25.16 3.54
CA SER A 681 -33.68 -25.40 4.58
C SER A 681 -33.66 -26.86 5.08
N SER A 682 -32.49 -27.50 5.00
CA SER A 682 -32.25 -28.86 5.49
C SER A 682 -30.94 -28.97 6.27
N LEU A 683 -30.63 -27.98 7.10
CA LEU A 683 -29.69 -28.05 8.23
C LEU A 683 -29.97 -26.85 9.16
N TYR A 684 -30.52 -27.15 10.33
CA TYR A 684 -31.09 -26.26 11.37
C TYR A 684 -32.47 -25.66 11.07
#